data_AF-A0AA36JED9-F1
#
_entry.id   AF-A0AA36JED9-F1
#
_cell.length_a   1.000
_cell.length_b   1.000
_cell.length_c   1.000
_cell.angle_alpha   90.00
_cell.angle_beta   90.00
_cell.angle_gamma   90.00
#
_symmetry.space_group_name_H-M   'P 1'
#
loop_
_entity.id
_entity.type
_entity.pdbx_description
1 polymer ?
#
loop_
_entity_poly.entity_id
_entity_poly.type
_entity_poly.pdbx_seq_one_letter_code
_entity_poly.pdbx_strand_id
1 'polypeptide(L)'
;MDDLSDEKKLVIKGGCACCGLGWLIFFIILGTSVKYVNERQQVVFISNTGRTVEQGPFTRIIWPSTRHEVRDAIQVSQREYAVLLHERSQLERHEPGPGQVFMDAYEVLLRIQEKIVLQKREYIRLIHKMTGLERVVRGPQILVPEPREEWPSGVETAIVIGHTNAVLVENKTSGMKRLVTEKGMFVPAPYERIIAEKDAVLLEPLMYAVVKDHLTGQTRNELGPQLLQVGPYEELLNVSSKWVLEKDSYLRLVNGQTGEERVMQGPSVVVPEPVESAPDGKQRAVYVDSQTAVRVVDRQTGQQRLDETAGTFIPLPYERILEVQQKTLVLPHQACVTRDVHGSVNLVTGASGATAFFLPPLTSLMEFNWSSYTSPVLVEPVPKVLLTMIDLRAQKMFFQNEVRTSDNVRLKLEGTIFWQVQDVMRMVSMTSDVPGDISQRARSGMIQQVGTLTLAQFMAGFNNLTQNTFNAQAADSFYTLRGVELQSLEITRFDSVDAATALVLQDIIKETTMRINELQKQESQNAVNAAKLAADILLEKQRTELIQTQADNTKLEKQFQGQSDGEKMVQAALAYIEGLNMSVPNVTERVEMYRLQQTLKARNNDTHSLSQGKAQIFMTPEDFNLKLGSEVPNEEANLAMSISAGLAGYATSILLVLIGLAVGPGEDQVSLNYQLLPLVLKFLLRPLLGESSVTEQPDPFRDPVELAFPASPILIGGVVGLVITSLNLLALGRLDGAVLARALRLNVSIIGVALLLSGSLSSPTGFMYGAFAFYAILLQGGYNSPARDAVSEPDAALKFLATALVASGIVLSIPGSLLPGL
;
A
#
# COMPACT_ATOMS: atom_id res chain seq x y z
N MET A 1 72.63 134.39 -24.36
CA MET A 1 72.97 135.35 -25.42
C MET A 1 71.67 136.02 -25.78
N ASP A 2 71.66 137.33 -25.55
CA ASP A 2 70.63 138.36 -25.78
C ASP A 2 69.42 138.33 -24.82
N ASP A 3 69.42 139.14 -23.75
CA ASP A 3 69.24 140.62 -23.63
C ASP A 3 67.76 140.97 -23.43
N LEU A 4 67.40 141.54 -22.26
CA LEU A 4 67.25 142.98 -21.99
C LEU A 4 66.08 143.56 -22.81
N SER A 5 65.21 144.43 -22.34
CA SER A 5 64.96 145.12 -21.08
C SER A 5 63.68 145.94 -21.36
N ASP A 6 62.93 146.34 -20.34
CA ASP A 6 62.68 147.78 -20.10
C ASP A 6 61.50 148.00 -19.16
N GLU A 7 61.85 148.68 -18.06
CA GLU A 7 60.95 149.43 -17.20
C GLU A 7 60.12 150.45 -17.99
N LYS A 8 58.84 150.58 -17.63
CA LYS A 8 58.23 151.91 -17.45
C LYS A 8 57.36 151.93 -16.19
N LYS A 9 57.76 152.77 -15.24
CA LYS A 9 56.92 153.21 -14.11
C LYS A 9 55.77 154.08 -14.61
N LEU A 10 54.58 153.88 -14.05
CA LEU A 10 53.55 154.91 -13.97
C LEU A 10 52.76 154.75 -12.65
N VAL A 11 52.65 155.84 -11.91
CA VAL A 11 52.02 155.95 -10.59
C VAL A 11 50.55 156.38 -10.75
N ILE A 12 49.75 156.10 -9.71
CA ILE A 12 48.56 156.82 -9.21
C ILE A 12 47.20 156.12 -9.46
N LYS A 13 46.59 155.50 -8.42
CA LYS A 13 45.59 156.06 -7.47
C LYS A 13 44.79 154.94 -6.78
N GLY A 14 44.64 155.04 -5.46
CA GLY A 14 43.86 154.12 -4.63
C GLY A 14 42.35 154.35 -4.70
N GLY A 15 41.59 153.29 -4.39
CA GLY A 15 40.13 153.34 -4.23
C GLY A 15 39.52 152.01 -3.73
N CYS A 16 39.01 152.05 -2.49
CA CYS A 16 37.93 151.26 -1.89
C CYS A 16 38.09 149.73 -1.64
N ALA A 17 38.46 149.40 -0.39
CA ALA A 17 38.58 148.03 0.16
C ALA A 17 37.27 147.43 0.73
N CYS A 18 36.10 148.03 0.51
CA CYS A 18 34.82 147.53 1.04
C CYS A 18 34.12 146.50 0.12
N CYS A 19 34.52 146.38 -1.14
CA CYS A 19 34.03 145.35 -2.06
C CYS A 19 34.73 143.99 -1.85
N GLY A 20 35.93 143.99 -1.25
CA GLY A 20 36.72 142.78 -1.03
C GLY A 20 36.17 141.87 0.07
N LEU A 21 35.54 142.42 1.11
CA LEU A 21 35.02 141.65 2.26
C LEU A 21 33.65 141.01 1.97
N GLY A 22 32.79 141.70 1.21
CA GLY A 22 31.55 141.14 0.66
C GLY A 22 31.84 140.03 -0.36
N TRP A 23 32.86 140.21 -1.20
CA TRP A 23 33.39 139.13 -2.04
C TRP A 23 33.96 138.00 -1.17
N LEU A 24 34.77 138.26 -0.15
CA LEU A 24 35.36 137.19 0.66
C LEU A 24 34.32 136.37 1.44
N ILE A 25 33.29 137.01 2.02
CA ILE A 25 32.15 136.31 2.66
C ILE A 25 31.29 135.58 1.62
N PHE A 26 31.03 136.20 0.46
CA PHE A 26 30.34 135.55 -0.65
C PHE A 26 31.12 134.32 -1.14
N PHE A 27 32.45 134.38 -1.27
CA PHE A 27 33.30 133.26 -1.65
C PHE A 27 33.46 132.20 -0.56
N ILE A 28 33.39 132.56 0.73
CA ILE A 28 33.34 131.59 1.85
C ILE A 28 31.99 130.87 1.87
N ILE A 29 30.87 131.59 1.69
CA ILE A 29 29.53 130.99 1.58
C ILE A 29 29.44 130.13 0.31
N LEU A 30 29.95 130.62 -0.82
CA LEU A 30 30.00 129.87 -2.09
C LEU A 30 30.86 128.61 -1.94
N GLY A 31 32.05 128.71 -1.31
CA GLY A 31 32.98 127.61 -1.11
C GLY A 31 32.46 126.54 -0.14
N THR A 32 31.73 126.92 0.91
CA THR A 32 31.06 125.97 1.82
C THR A 32 29.75 125.40 1.26
N SER A 33 29.19 126.05 0.24
CA SER A 33 28.01 125.60 -0.52
C SER A 33 28.35 124.67 -1.69
N VAL A 34 29.63 124.50 -2.02
CA VAL A 34 30.07 123.45 -2.96
C VAL A 34 29.94 122.10 -2.24
N LYS A 35 28.99 121.29 -2.67
CA LYS A 35 28.85 119.90 -2.20
C LYS A 35 29.40 118.97 -3.27
N TYR A 36 30.32 118.11 -2.84
CA TYR A 36 30.80 116.99 -3.62
C TYR A 36 29.96 115.77 -3.27
N VAL A 37 29.18 115.28 -4.24
CA VAL A 37 28.36 114.08 -4.09
C VAL A 37 29.06 112.96 -4.85
N ASN A 38 29.50 111.94 -4.12
CA ASN A 38 30.22 110.83 -4.72
C ASN A 38 29.27 109.90 -5.51
N GLU A 39 29.83 108.95 -6.25
CA GLU A 39 29.08 107.96 -7.04
C GLU A 39 28.15 107.07 -6.22
N ARG A 40 28.29 107.04 -4.88
CA ARG A 40 27.47 106.25 -3.96
C ARG A 40 26.50 107.09 -3.15
N GLN A 41 26.42 108.38 -3.44
CA GLN A 41 25.60 109.32 -2.70
C GLN A 41 24.59 109.95 -3.63
N GLN A 42 23.47 110.31 -3.04
CA GLN A 42 22.44 111.10 -3.69
C GLN A 42 22.02 112.22 -2.77
N VAL A 43 21.55 113.31 -3.36
CA VAL A 43 21.03 114.45 -2.60
C VAL A 43 19.55 114.56 -2.84
N VAL A 44 18.79 114.58 -1.75
CA VAL A 44 17.35 114.82 -1.76
C VAL A 44 17.12 116.29 -1.42
N PHE A 45 16.68 117.07 -2.41
CA PHE A 45 16.31 118.47 -2.23
C PHE A 45 14.89 118.56 -1.66
N ILE A 46 14.72 119.28 -0.56
CA ILE A 46 13.46 119.45 0.15
C ILE A 46 12.97 120.88 -0.09
N SER A 47 11.95 121.03 -0.93
CA SER A 47 11.28 122.29 -1.23
C SER A 47 9.87 122.32 -0.64
N ASN A 48 9.23 123.50 -0.59
CA ASN A 48 7.83 123.62 -0.16
C ASN A 48 6.85 122.90 -1.11
N THR A 49 7.26 122.65 -2.36
CA THR A 49 6.46 121.97 -3.40
C THR A 49 6.69 120.45 -3.45
N GLY A 50 7.74 119.94 -2.81
CA GLY A 50 8.04 118.50 -2.78
C GLY A 50 9.52 118.17 -2.56
N ARG A 51 9.83 116.87 -2.54
CA ARG A 51 11.18 116.32 -2.50
C ARG A 51 11.57 115.88 -3.92
N THR A 52 12.80 116.16 -4.33
CA THR A 52 13.38 115.70 -5.61
C THR A 52 14.76 115.11 -5.35
N VAL A 53 15.18 114.11 -6.13
CA VAL A 53 16.46 113.43 -5.94
C VAL A 53 17.36 113.66 -7.14
N GLU A 54 18.64 113.91 -6.88
CA GLU A 54 19.69 113.92 -7.89
C GLU A 54 20.78 112.93 -7.45
N GLN A 55 21.06 111.94 -8.30
CA GLN A 55 22.08 110.90 -8.05
C GLN A 55 23.46 111.42 -8.47
N GLY A 56 24.49 111.09 -7.68
CA GLY A 56 25.89 111.39 -8.01
C GLY A 56 26.42 110.56 -9.19
N PRO A 57 27.61 110.88 -9.71
CA PRO A 57 28.54 111.88 -9.20
C PRO A 57 28.30 113.26 -9.81
N PHE A 58 28.20 114.29 -8.97
CA PHE A 58 28.27 115.68 -9.44
C PHE A 58 28.83 116.60 -8.35
N THR A 59 29.45 117.69 -8.82
CA THR A 59 29.90 118.79 -7.96
C THR A 59 29.09 120.01 -8.37
N ARG A 60 28.15 120.43 -7.51
CA ARG A 60 27.32 121.61 -7.75
C ARG A 60 27.26 122.45 -6.49
N ILE A 61 27.09 123.76 -6.68
CA ILE A 61 26.81 124.69 -5.59
C ILE A 61 25.34 124.52 -5.21
N ILE A 62 25.10 124.09 -3.98
CA ILE A 62 23.75 124.00 -3.39
C ILE A 62 23.59 125.22 -2.48
N TRP A 63 22.65 126.11 -2.83
CA TRP A 63 22.42 127.35 -2.06
C TRP A 63 22.05 127.05 -0.59
N PRO A 64 22.62 127.76 0.41
CA PRO A 64 22.39 127.47 1.83
C PRO A 64 20.93 127.53 2.29
N SER A 65 20.09 128.31 1.61
CA SER A 65 18.65 128.38 1.89
C SER A 65 17.87 127.14 1.43
N THR A 66 18.49 126.29 0.62
CA THR A 66 17.87 125.05 0.11
C THR A 66 18.09 123.92 1.11
N ARG A 67 17.01 123.45 1.74
CA ARG A 67 17.07 122.26 2.59
C ARG A 67 17.37 121.05 1.72
N HIS A 68 18.36 120.28 2.12
CA HIS A 68 18.76 119.06 1.42
C HIS A 68 19.25 118.02 2.42
N GLU A 69 19.11 116.74 2.05
CA GLU A 69 19.59 115.59 2.80
C GLU A 69 20.49 114.76 1.86
N VAL A 70 21.69 114.40 2.32
CA VAL A 70 22.58 113.49 1.58
C VAL A 70 22.31 112.08 2.07
N ARG A 71 21.99 111.16 1.15
CA ARG A 71 21.75 109.74 1.45
C ARG A 71 22.81 108.90 0.76
N ASP A 72 23.39 107.96 1.49
CA ASP A 72 24.23 106.92 0.91
C ASP A 72 23.35 105.86 0.23
N ALA A 73 23.82 105.33 -0.90
CA ALA A 73 23.16 104.25 -1.62
C ALA A 73 23.24 102.95 -0.81
N ILE A 74 22.16 102.19 -0.81
CA ILE A 74 22.09 100.93 -0.09
C ILE A 74 22.81 99.87 -0.93
N GLN A 75 23.85 99.28 -0.35
CA GLN A 75 24.56 98.19 -1.00
C GLN A 75 23.77 96.89 -0.82
N VAL A 76 23.27 96.33 -1.92
CA VAL A 76 22.51 95.08 -1.91
C VAL A 76 23.34 93.99 -2.58
N SER A 77 23.55 92.89 -1.86
CA SER A 77 24.33 91.76 -2.36
C SER A 77 23.61 91.03 -3.49
N GLN A 78 24.33 90.21 -4.26
CA GLN A 78 23.75 89.44 -5.39
C GLN A 78 22.59 88.53 -4.97
N ARG A 79 22.61 88.04 -3.73
CA ARG A 79 21.59 87.16 -3.12
C ARG A 79 20.55 87.89 -2.29
N GLU A 80 20.55 89.22 -2.28
CA GLU A 80 19.63 90.03 -1.48
C GLU A 80 18.80 90.95 -2.38
N TYR A 81 17.67 91.42 -1.84
CA TYR A 81 16.87 92.49 -2.42
C TYR A 81 16.44 93.47 -1.33
N ALA A 82 16.33 94.74 -1.68
CA ALA A 82 15.86 95.78 -0.77
C ALA A 82 14.36 95.95 -0.92
N VAL A 83 13.64 96.01 0.20
CA VAL A 83 12.21 96.36 0.24
C VAL A 83 12.11 97.83 0.62
N LEU A 84 11.69 98.65 -0.34
CA LEU A 84 11.51 100.10 -0.19
C LEU A 84 10.02 100.41 -0.06
N LEU A 85 9.66 101.30 0.88
CA LEU A 85 8.30 101.80 1.04
C LEU A 85 8.26 103.27 0.63
N HIS A 86 7.38 103.59 -0.30
CA HIS A 86 7.13 104.97 -0.68
C HIS A 86 6.16 105.62 0.33
N GLU A 87 6.65 106.55 1.16
CA GLU A 87 5.95 107.13 2.31
C GLU A 87 4.57 107.72 1.95
N ARG A 88 4.42 108.35 0.78
CA ARG A 88 3.15 108.97 0.38
C ARG A 88 2.10 108.00 -0.16
N SER A 89 2.51 107.05 -1.00
CA SER A 89 1.60 106.12 -1.68
C SER A 89 1.41 104.82 -0.89
N GLN A 90 2.24 104.58 0.13
CA GLN A 90 2.29 103.32 0.89
C GLN A 90 2.44 102.09 -0.04
N LEU A 91 3.11 102.29 -1.17
CA LEU A 91 3.44 101.24 -2.12
C LEU A 91 4.84 100.72 -1.81
N GLU A 92 4.95 99.40 -1.77
CA GLU A 92 6.22 98.69 -1.63
C GLU A 92 6.84 98.50 -3.02
N ARG A 93 8.15 98.71 -3.11
CA ARG A 93 8.98 98.43 -4.28
C ARG A 93 10.10 97.51 -3.87
N HIS A 94 10.28 96.41 -4.60
CA HIS A 94 11.37 95.48 -4.39
C HIS A 94 12.46 95.73 -5.42
N GLU A 95 13.66 96.06 -4.96
CA GLU A 95 14.81 96.29 -5.83
C GLU A 95 15.82 95.11 -5.73
N PRO A 96 16.03 94.33 -6.80
CA PRO A 96 16.94 93.19 -6.78
C PRO A 96 18.41 93.63 -6.85
N GLY A 97 19.30 93.01 -6.05
CA GLY A 97 20.75 93.15 -6.23
C GLY A 97 21.29 92.35 -7.43
N PRO A 98 22.60 92.35 -7.71
CA PRO A 98 23.65 93.10 -7.03
C PRO A 98 23.74 94.54 -7.54
N GLY A 99 23.86 95.51 -6.64
CA GLY A 99 24.01 96.90 -7.03
C GLY A 99 23.89 97.87 -5.86
N GLN A 100 24.10 99.14 -6.18
CA GLN A 100 23.78 100.25 -5.29
C GLN A 100 22.35 100.68 -5.57
N VAL A 101 21.48 100.52 -4.58
CA VAL A 101 20.08 100.90 -4.68
C VAL A 101 19.94 102.34 -4.18
N PHE A 102 19.53 103.21 -5.10
CA PHE A 102 19.22 104.61 -4.82
C PHE A 102 17.72 104.75 -4.55
N MET A 103 17.37 105.23 -3.36
CA MET A 103 15.99 105.49 -2.97
C MET A 103 15.46 106.75 -3.65
N ASP A 104 14.24 106.71 -4.15
CA ASP A 104 13.55 107.90 -4.65
C ASP A 104 13.19 108.89 -3.52
N ALA A 105 12.65 110.06 -3.87
CA ALA A 105 12.49 111.22 -3.00
C ALA A 105 11.67 110.96 -1.73
N TYR A 106 10.74 110.01 -1.82
CA TYR A 106 9.82 109.62 -0.76
C TYR A 106 9.94 108.14 -0.38
N GLU A 107 11.00 107.45 -0.82
CA GLU A 107 11.23 106.06 -0.46
C GLU A 107 12.05 105.95 0.83
N VAL A 108 11.70 104.97 1.66
CA VAL A 108 12.42 104.57 2.87
C VAL A 108 12.67 103.07 2.83
N LEU A 109 13.86 102.63 3.24
CA LEU A 109 14.20 101.23 3.38
C LEU A 109 13.45 100.61 4.56
N LEU A 110 12.64 99.57 4.30
CA LEU A 110 12.02 98.78 5.36
C LEU A 110 12.97 97.69 5.86
N ARG A 111 13.49 96.88 4.94
CA ARG A 111 14.37 95.74 5.25
C ARG A 111 15.10 95.26 4.00
N ILE A 112 16.21 94.56 4.23
CA ILE A 112 16.93 93.78 3.22
C ILE A 112 16.56 92.32 3.44
N GLN A 113 16.17 91.61 2.39
CA GLN A 113 15.78 90.19 2.46
C GLN A 113 16.58 89.37 1.45
N GLU A 114 16.77 88.09 1.76
CA GLU A 114 17.39 87.15 0.82
C GLU A 114 16.43 86.80 -0.32
N LYS A 115 16.98 86.70 -1.52
CA LYS A 115 16.25 86.21 -2.69
C LYS A 115 15.95 84.74 -2.52
N ILE A 116 14.80 84.31 -3.03
CA ILE A 116 14.39 82.91 -2.99
C ILE A 116 15.20 82.14 -4.04
N VAL A 117 15.99 81.17 -3.61
CA VAL A 117 16.78 80.33 -4.51
C VAL A 117 15.99 79.05 -4.78
N LEU A 118 15.59 78.84 -6.03
CA LEU A 118 14.90 77.62 -6.45
C LEU A 118 15.89 76.71 -7.18
N GLN A 119 16.05 75.49 -6.67
CA GLN A 119 16.83 74.45 -7.32
C GLN A 119 16.08 73.83 -8.50
N LYS A 120 16.75 72.97 -9.27
CA LYS A 120 16.20 72.35 -10.49
C LYS A 120 14.90 71.56 -10.26
N ARG A 121 14.66 71.03 -9.05
CA ARG A 121 13.47 70.23 -8.68
C ARG A 121 12.50 70.98 -7.77
N GLU A 122 12.65 72.29 -7.64
CA GLU A 122 11.86 73.09 -6.72
C GLU A 122 11.00 74.10 -7.48
N TYR A 123 9.83 74.39 -6.92
CA TYR A 123 8.96 75.44 -7.37
C TYR A 123 8.37 76.17 -6.16
N ILE A 124 7.85 77.37 -6.41
CA ILE A 124 7.17 78.16 -5.39
C ILE A 124 5.86 78.70 -5.94
N ARG A 125 4.83 78.70 -5.08
CA ARG A 125 3.52 79.29 -5.36
C ARG A 125 3.46 80.65 -4.69
N LEU A 126 3.34 81.69 -5.50
CA LEU A 126 3.20 83.06 -5.03
C LEU A 126 1.75 83.49 -5.22
N ILE A 127 1.16 83.99 -4.14
CA ILE A 127 -0.23 84.45 -4.07
C ILE A 127 -0.20 85.93 -3.74
N HIS A 128 -0.77 86.75 -4.61
CA HIS A 128 -0.84 88.19 -4.37
C HIS A 128 -1.95 88.53 -3.36
N LYS A 129 -1.60 89.16 -2.23
CA LYS A 129 -2.50 89.38 -1.07
C LYS A 129 -3.83 90.06 -1.41
N MET A 130 -3.83 90.99 -2.37
CA MET A 130 -5.02 91.80 -2.69
C MET A 130 -5.90 91.20 -3.78
N THR A 131 -5.30 90.49 -4.74
CA THR A 131 -6.02 89.99 -5.93
C THR A 131 -6.29 88.48 -5.83
N GLY A 132 -5.59 87.77 -4.95
CA GLY A 132 -5.65 86.32 -4.85
C GLY A 132 -5.06 85.59 -6.07
N LEU A 133 -4.41 86.31 -6.98
CA LEU A 133 -3.82 85.71 -8.18
C LEU A 133 -2.66 84.81 -7.76
N GLU A 134 -2.75 83.54 -8.14
CA GLU A 134 -1.71 82.54 -7.94
C GLU A 134 -0.81 82.52 -9.19
N ARG A 135 0.51 82.61 -9.00
CA ARG A 135 1.49 82.28 -10.04
C ARG A 135 2.51 81.28 -9.50
N VAL A 136 2.92 80.36 -10.37
CA VAL A 136 3.88 79.31 -10.02
C VAL A 136 5.19 79.56 -10.75
N VAL A 137 6.29 79.62 -9.99
CA VAL A 137 7.63 79.84 -10.55
C VAL A 137 8.45 78.57 -10.36
N ARG A 138 8.96 78.02 -11.46
CA ARG A 138 9.78 76.80 -11.51
C ARG A 138 11.28 77.12 -11.47
N GLY A 139 12.09 76.33 -10.76
CA GLY A 139 13.54 76.42 -10.83
C GLY A 139 14.14 75.83 -12.13
N PRO A 140 15.47 75.91 -12.33
CA PRO A 140 16.45 76.56 -11.46
C PRO A 140 16.54 78.08 -11.73
N GLN A 141 16.16 78.91 -10.75
CA GLN A 141 16.31 80.36 -10.85
C GLN A 141 16.34 81.02 -9.46
N ILE A 142 16.88 82.23 -9.39
CA ILE A 142 16.81 83.07 -8.20
C ILE A 142 15.67 84.06 -8.41
N LEU A 143 14.69 84.02 -7.51
CA LEU A 143 13.44 84.77 -7.61
C LEU A 143 13.36 85.85 -6.52
N VAL A 144 12.90 87.03 -6.92
CA VAL A 144 12.45 88.08 -6.00
C VAL A 144 10.93 88.11 -6.09
N PRO A 145 10.20 87.89 -4.98
CA PRO A 145 8.75 88.07 -4.95
C PRO A 145 8.37 89.48 -5.39
N GLU A 146 7.24 89.63 -6.06
CA GLU A 146 6.65 90.95 -6.29
C GLU A 146 6.13 91.53 -4.97
N PRO A 147 6.00 92.86 -4.88
CA PRO A 147 5.39 93.50 -3.71
C PRO A 147 4.03 92.87 -3.39
N ARG A 148 3.80 92.57 -2.10
CA ARG A 148 2.56 91.95 -1.60
C ARG A 148 2.26 90.53 -2.10
N GLU A 149 3.25 89.79 -2.58
CA GLU A 149 3.14 88.34 -2.75
C GLU A 149 3.48 87.57 -1.47
N GLU A 150 2.71 86.52 -1.19
CA GLU A 150 2.97 85.57 -0.11
C GLU A 150 3.08 84.14 -0.66
N TRP A 151 3.80 83.29 0.06
CA TRP A 151 4.00 81.88 -0.28
C TRP A 151 3.76 81.00 0.96
N PRO A 152 2.49 80.79 1.36
CA PRO A 152 2.17 80.12 2.63
C PRO A 152 2.75 78.70 2.74
N SER A 153 2.93 77.99 1.61
CA SER A 153 3.45 76.63 1.57
C SER A 153 4.98 76.52 1.56
N GLY A 154 5.73 77.63 1.50
CA GLY A 154 7.18 77.56 1.32
C GLY A 154 7.60 77.18 -0.10
N VAL A 155 8.83 76.68 -0.23
CA VAL A 155 9.35 76.08 -1.47
C VAL A 155 8.90 74.61 -1.51
N GLU A 156 8.23 74.23 -2.60
CA GLU A 156 7.71 72.88 -2.84
C GLU A 156 8.61 72.13 -3.83
N THR A 157 8.63 70.79 -3.75
CA THR A 157 9.38 69.94 -4.68
C THR A 157 8.50 69.43 -5.81
N ALA A 158 9.02 69.49 -7.04
CA ALA A 158 8.36 68.96 -8.21
C ALA A 158 8.37 67.42 -8.20
N ILE A 159 7.28 66.81 -8.64
CA ILE A 159 7.14 65.36 -8.70
C ILE A 159 7.78 64.85 -9.99
N VAL A 160 8.61 63.80 -9.89
CA VAL A 160 9.23 63.17 -11.06
C VAL A 160 8.34 62.03 -11.53
N ILE A 161 7.64 62.25 -12.64
CA ILE A 161 6.77 61.24 -13.25
C ILE A 161 7.63 60.30 -14.10
N GLY A 162 7.71 59.05 -13.65
CA GLY A 162 8.40 57.96 -14.33
C GLY A 162 7.51 57.21 -15.33
N HIS A 163 7.80 55.92 -15.53
CA HIS A 163 6.96 55.03 -16.35
C HIS A 163 5.78 54.45 -15.57
N THR A 164 5.95 54.30 -14.26
CA THR A 164 4.99 53.65 -13.36
C THR A 164 4.15 54.65 -12.59
N ASN A 165 4.56 55.90 -12.48
CA ASN A 165 3.90 56.85 -11.61
C ASN A 165 3.09 57.83 -12.45
N ALA A 166 1.99 58.32 -11.92
CA ALA A 166 1.15 59.36 -12.49
C ALA A 166 0.69 60.30 -11.38
N VAL A 167 0.37 61.54 -11.72
CA VAL A 167 -0.09 62.53 -10.72
C VAL A 167 -1.54 62.88 -11.01
N LEU A 168 -2.41 62.68 -10.03
CA LEU A 168 -3.79 63.14 -10.09
C LEU A 168 -3.86 64.59 -9.63
N VAL A 169 -4.29 65.46 -10.54
CA VAL A 169 -4.33 66.91 -10.34
C VAL A 169 -5.77 67.38 -10.45
N GLU A 170 -6.16 68.30 -9.57
CA GLU A 170 -7.46 68.95 -9.58
C GLU A 170 -7.30 70.45 -9.76
N ASN A 171 -8.09 70.99 -10.68
CA ASN A 171 -8.15 72.42 -10.89
C ASN A 171 -9.08 73.05 -9.82
N LYS A 172 -8.54 73.93 -8.97
CA LYS A 172 -9.28 74.58 -7.87
C LYS A 172 -10.47 75.41 -8.35
N THR A 173 -10.44 75.92 -9.58
CA THR A 173 -11.49 76.80 -10.13
C THR A 173 -12.64 76.01 -10.74
N SER A 174 -12.35 74.89 -11.41
CA SER A 174 -13.37 74.08 -12.11
C SER A 174 -13.76 72.78 -11.38
N GLY A 175 -12.96 72.33 -10.40
CA GLY A 175 -13.12 71.03 -9.76
C GLY A 175 -12.80 69.83 -10.67
N MET A 176 -12.37 70.07 -11.91
CA MET A 176 -12.03 68.99 -12.84
C MET A 176 -10.72 68.32 -12.43
N LYS A 177 -10.74 66.98 -12.43
CA LYS A 177 -9.58 66.14 -12.16
C LYS A 177 -8.99 65.65 -13.47
N ARG A 178 -7.66 65.72 -13.60
CA ARG A 178 -6.91 65.15 -14.72
C ARG A 178 -5.76 64.31 -14.21
N LEU A 179 -5.49 63.20 -14.88
CA LEU A 179 -4.34 62.36 -14.61
C LEU A 179 -3.18 62.79 -15.51
N VAL A 180 -2.04 63.12 -14.93
CA VAL A 180 -0.83 63.48 -15.66
C VAL A 180 0.09 62.27 -15.73
N THR A 181 0.38 61.81 -16.93
CA THR A 181 1.14 60.58 -17.21
C THR A 181 2.37 60.85 -18.07
N GLU A 182 2.57 62.11 -18.48
CA GLU A 182 3.71 62.55 -19.27
C GLU A 182 5.01 62.44 -18.46
N LYS A 183 5.98 61.72 -19.01
CA LYS A 183 7.27 61.51 -18.36
C LYS A 183 8.03 62.81 -18.21
N GLY A 184 8.55 63.04 -17.00
CA GLY A 184 9.36 64.21 -16.72
C GLY A 184 9.04 64.82 -15.37
N MET A 185 9.51 66.04 -15.18
CA MET A 185 9.26 66.78 -13.96
C MET A 185 7.91 67.48 -14.06
N PHE A 186 6.98 67.08 -13.22
CA PHE A 186 5.67 67.70 -13.12
C PHE A 186 5.70 68.83 -12.11
N VAL A 187 5.36 70.03 -12.58
CA VAL A 187 5.11 71.21 -11.76
C VAL A 187 3.65 71.61 -11.99
N PRO A 188 2.84 71.73 -10.93
CA PRO A 188 1.45 72.11 -11.06
C PRO A 188 1.33 73.54 -11.63
N ALA A 189 0.37 73.75 -12.52
CA ALA A 189 0.05 75.08 -13.02
C ALA A 189 -0.62 75.94 -11.92
N PRO A 190 -0.76 77.26 -12.12
CA PRO A 190 -1.57 78.09 -11.25
C PRO A 190 -2.97 77.49 -11.03
N TYR A 191 -3.45 77.53 -9.79
CA TYR A 191 -4.73 76.96 -9.37
C TYR A 191 -4.84 75.43 -9.50
N GLU A 192 -3.76 74.71 -9.82
CA GLU A 192 -3.75 73.25 -9.78
C GLU A 192 -3.30 72.74 -8.42
N ARG A 193 -4.08 71.81 -7.86
CA ARG A 193 -3.77 71.11 -6.62
C ARG A 193 -3.49 69.65 -6.92
N ILE A 194 -2.36 69.16 -6.41
CA ILE A 194 -2.04 67.73 -6.46
C ILE A 194 -2.90 67.03 -5.41
N ILE A 195 -3.68 66.04 -5.83
CA ILE A 195 -4.51 65.21 -4.93
C ILE A 195 -3.69 64.02 -4.44
N ALA A 196 -3.09 63.28 -5.37
CA ALA A 196 -2.39 62.04 -5.08
C ALA A 196 -1.40 61.70 -6.20
N GLU A 197 -0.31 61.04 -5.83
CA GLU A 197 0.50 60.26 -6.75
C GLU A 197 -0.14 58.88 -6.87
N LYS A 198 -0.41 58.44 -8.10
CA LYS A 198 -0.99 57.13 -8.42
C LYS A 198 0.08 56.28 -9.10
N ASP A 199 0.35 55.13 -8.54
CA ASP A 199 1.16 54.11 -9.21
C ASP A 199 0.29 53.29 -10.18
N ALA A 200 0.85 53.01 -11.34
CA ALA A 200 0.28 52.16 -12.35
C ALA A 200 0.41 50.70 -11.91
N VAL A 201 -0.63 49.92 -12.19
CA VAL A 201 -0.71 48.53 -11.75
C VAL A 201 -0.27 47.63 -12.89
N LEU A 202 0.77 46.83 -12.66
CA LEU A 202 1.24 45.86 -13.63
C LEU A 202 0.25 44.69 -13.69
N LEU A 203 -0.39 44.50 -14.85
CA LEU A 203 -1.21 43.33 -15.12
C LEU A 203 -0.39 42.34 -15.94
N GLU A 204 -0.12 41.18 -15.36
CA GLU A 204 0.52 40.06 -16.04
C GLU A 204 -0.43 39.39 -17.04
N PRO A 205 0.05 38.54 -17.99
CA PRO A 205 -0.80 37.88 -18.98
C PRO A 205 -1.97 37.08 -18.41
N LEU A 206 -1.81 36.53 -17.20
CA LEU A 206 -2.81 35.75 -16.49
C LEU A 206 -3.58 36.56 -15.44
N MET A 207 -3.49 37.89 -15.45
CA MET A 207 -4.20 38.76 -14.53
C MET A 207 -5.19 39.66 -15.27
N TYR A 208 -6.23 40.08 -14.55
CA TYR A 208 -7.14 41.14 -14.96
C TYR A 208 -7.46 42.04 -13.76
N ALA A 209 -7.81 43.29 -14.03
CA ALA A 209 -8.23 44.25 -13.02
C ALA A 209 -9.69 44.63 -13.24
N VAL A 210 -10.45 44.81 -12.16
CA VAL A 210 -11.80 45.37 -12.22
C VAL A 210 -11.72 46.84 -11.86
N VAL A 211 -12.13 47.69 -12.81
CA VAL A 211 -12.11 49.14 -12.67
C VAL A 211 -13.55 49.64 -12.65
N LYS A 212 -13.85 50.51 -11.67
CA LYS A 212 -15.13 51.20 -11.58
C LYS A 212 -14.95 52.67 -11.90
N ASP A 213 -15.74 53.16 -12.84
CA ASP A 213 -15.83 54.59 -13.12
C ASP A 213 -16.87 55.24 -12.20
N HIS A 214 -16.46 56.25 -11.42
CA HIS A 214 -17.35 56.98 -10.52
C HIS A 214 -18.29 57.95 -11.23
N LEU A 215 -18.00 58.35 -12.48
CA LEU A 215 -18.89 59.23 -13.25
C LEU A 215 -20.08 58.46 -13.85
N THR A 216 -19.81 57.29 -14.42
CA THR A 216 -20.84 56.47 -15.08
C THR A 216 -21.41 55.37 -14.18
N GLY A 217 -20.71 55.02 -13.09
CA GLY A 217 -21.05 53.90 -12.21
C GLY A 217 -20.77 52.51 -12.82
N GLN A 218 -20.27 52.46 -14.06
CA GLN A 218 -20.01 51.21 -14.76
C GLN A 218 -18.72 50.55 -14.26
N THR A 219 -18.77 49.22 -14.14
CA THR A 219 -17.60 48.38 -13.87
C THR A 219 -17.16 47.69 -15.16
N ARG A 220 -15.84 47.66 -15.41
CA ARG A 220 -15.26 46.94 -16.54
C ARG A 220 -14.01 46.18 -16.12
N ASN A 221 -13.67 45.16 -16.90
CA ASN A 221 -12.47 44.35 -16.68
C ASN A 221 -11.39 44.75 -17.68
N GLU A 222 -10.20 45.05 -17.17
CA GLU A 222 -9.00 45.36 -17.93
C GLU A 222 -8.09 44.13 -17.97
N LEU A 223 -7.77 43.66 -19.17
CA LEU A 223 -7.02 42.41 -19.37
C LEU A 223 -5.51 42.67 -19.44
N GLY A 224 -4.70 41.86 -18.77
CA GLY A 224 -3.26 41.83 -19.01
C GLY A 224 -2.88 41.07 -20.30
N PRO A 225 -1.65 41.24 -20.83
CA PRO A 225 -0.54 41.96 -20.21
C PRO A 225 -0.52 43.47 -20.55
N GLN A 226 -0.62 44.33 -19.54
CA GLN A 226 -0.48 45.78 -19.71
C GLN A 226 -0.12 46.45 -18.38
N LEU A 227 0.48 47.64 -18.45
CA LEU A 227 0.67 48.52 -17.29
C LEU A 227 -0.56 49.43 -17.18
N LEU A 228 -1.51 49.07 -16.33
CA LEU A 228 -2.80 49.75 -16.20
C LEU A 228 -2.64 51.06 -15.43
N GLN A 229 -3.00 52.17 -16.07
CA GLN A 229 -3.15 53.48 -15.42
C GLN A 229 -4.62 53.76 -15.15
N VAL A 230 -4.99 53.85 -13.88
CA VAL A 230 -6.36 54.12 -13.46
C VAL A 230 -6.69 55.59 -13.71
N GLY A 231 -7.76 55.85 -14.48
CA GLY A 231 -8.18 57.19 -14.87
C GLY A 231 -8.48 58.16 -13.71
N PRO A 232 -8.74 59.45 -14.02
CA PRO A 232 -8.95 60.49 -13.01
C PRO A 232 -10.21 60.31 -12.15
N TYR A 233 -11.23 59.66 -12.71
CA TYR A 233 -12.51 59.36 -12.03
C TYR A 233 -12.72 57.86 -11.81
N GLU A 234 -11.68 57.07 -12.07
CA GLU A 234 -11.74 55.63 -11.95
C GLU A 234 -11.10 55.17 -10.64
N GLU A 235 -11.62 54.07 -10.12
CA GLU A 235 -11.11 53.37 -8.95
C GLU A 235 -10.87 51.91 -9.31
N LEU A 236 -9.69 51.41 -8.91
CA LEU A 236 -9.36 50.00 -9.00
C LEU A 236 -10.01 49.27 -7.81
N LEU A 237 -10.93 48.35 -8.09
CA LEU A 237 -11.59 47.58 -7.04
C LEU A 237 -10.73 46.39 -6.61
N ASN A 238 -10.30 45.58 -7.59
CA ASN A 238 -9.50 44.38 -7.34
C ASN A 238 -8.67 44.00 -8.57
N VAL A 239 -7.55 43.31 -8.31
CA VAL A 239 -6.75 42.60 -9.31
C VAL A 239 -6.93 41.12 -9.03
N SER A 240 -7.22 40.33 -10.06
CA SER A 240 -7.52 38.90 -9.91
C SER A 240 -6.93 38.11 -11.08
N SER A 241 -6.70 36.82 -10.87
CA SER A 241 -6.15 35.94 -11.89
C SER A 241 -7.24 35.45 -12.84
N LYS A 242 -6.94 35.37 -14.13
CA LYS A 242 -7.79 34.72 -15.13
C LYS A 242 -7.91 33.23 -14.81
N TRP A 243 -9.07 32.64 -15.08
CA TRP A 243 -9.28 31.21 -14.89
C TRP A 243 -8.67 30.44 -16.05
N VAL A 244 -7.70 29.57 -15.77
CA VAL A 244 -7.08 28.71 -16.78
C VAL A 244 -7.75 27.33 -16.75
N LEU A 245 -8.49 27.04 -17.81
CA LEU A 245 -9.17 25.77 -18.00
C LEU A 245 -8.34 24.85 -18.90
N GLU A 246 -7.99 23.69 -18.36
CA GLU A 246 -7.42 22.55 -19.07
C GLU A 246 -8.51 21.80 -19.85
N LYS A 247 -8.11 20.91 -20.76
CA LYS A 247 -9.00 20.15 -21.66
C LYS A 247 -10.10 19.36 -20.93
N ASP A 248 -9.85 18.94 -19.70
CA ASP A 248 -10.73 18.16 -18.84
C ASP A 248 -11.39 19.00 -17.74
N SER A 249 -11.41 20.33 -17.88
CA SER A 249 -11.98 21.22 -16.87
C SER A 249 -12.98 22.21 -17.46
N TYR A 250 -13.91 22.62 -16.61
CA TYR A 250 -14.91 23.62 -16.94
C TYR A 250 -15.14 24.57 -15.76
N LEU A 251 -15.73 25.73 -16.06
CA LEU A 251 -16.07 26.76 -15.10
C LEU A 251 -17.53 27.13 -15.27
N ARG A 252 -18.30 27.13 -14.18
CA ARG A 252 -19.66 27.65 -14.16
C ARG A 252 -19.64 29.10 -13.67
N LEU A 253 -20.12 30.00 -14.53
CA LEU A 253 -20.29 31.41 -14.23
C LEU A 253 -21.76 31.70 -14.03
N VAL A 254 -22.09 32.41 -12.94
CA VAL A 254 -23.43 32.81 -12.58
C VAL A 254 -23.46 34.32 -12.47
N ASN A 255 -24.33 34.96 -13.25
CA ASN A 255 -24.56 36.40 -13.17
C ASN A 255 -25.30 36.73 -11.87
N GLY A 256 -24.70 37.54 -10.99
CA GLY A 256 -25.26 37.87 -9.68
C GLY A 256 -26.52 38.74 -9.73
N GLN A 257 -26.82 39.38 -10.87
CA GLN A 257 -28.02 40.21 -11.04
C GLN A 257 -29.16 39.47 -11.71
N THR A 258 -28.89 38.71 -12.77
CA THR A 258 -29.93 38.01 -13.57
C THR A 258 -30.14 36.57 -13.14
N GLY A 259 -29.17 35.96 -12.45
CA GLY A 259 -29.15 34.52 -12.17
C GLY A 259 -28.90 33.65 -13.41
N GLU A 260 -28.52 34.26 -14.54
CA GLU A 260 -28.17 33.53 -15.75
C GLU A 260 -26.88 32.74 -15.54
N GLU A 261 -26.88 31.46 -15.93
CA GLU A 261 -25.73 30.57 -15.80
C GLU A 261 -25.14 30.34 -17.20
N ARG A 262 -23.80 30.40 -17.32
CA ARG A 262 -23.09 29.90 -18.50
C ARG A 262 -21.92 29.02 -18.08
N VAL A 263 -21.64 28.01 -18.88
CA VAL A 263 -20.56 27.05 -18.63
C VAL A 263 -19.46 27.25 -19.68
N MET A 264 -18.23 27.43 -19.21
CA MET A 264 -17.06 27.60 -20.05
C MET A 264 -16.21 26.33 -20.00
N GLN A 265 -15.89 25.78 -21.17
CA GLN A 265 -15.10 24.56 -21.34
C GLN A 265 -13.63 24.88 -21.69
N GLY A 266 -12.70 24.07 -21.18
CA GLY A 266 -11.30 24.12 -21.61
C GLY A 266 -11.00 23.33 -22.90
N PRO A 267 -9.83 23.54 -23.54
CA PRO A 267 -8.73 24.39 -23.10
C PRO A 267 -8.98 25.87 -23.43
N SER A 268 -9.14 26.72 -22.42
CA SER A 268 -9.43 28.15 -22.60
C SER A 268 -9.04 28.96 -21.36
N VAL A 269 -8.78 30.25 -21.55
CA VAL A 269 -8.55 31.20 -20.46
C VAL A 269 -9.77 32.10 -20.35
N VAL A 270 -10.45 32.02 -19.20
CA VAL A 270 -11.75 32.65 -18.97
C VAL A 270 -11.59 33.80 -17.99
N VAL A 271 -12.24 34.92 -18.31
CA VAL A 271 -12.37 36.06 -17.42
C VAL A 271 -13.86 36.24 -17.15
N PRO A 272 -14.31 36.17 -15.88
CA PRO A 272 -15.71 36.44 -15.53
C PRO A 272 -16.05 37.88 -15.93
N GLU A 273 -17.29 38.15 -16.32
CA GLU A 273 -17.77 39.51 -16.46
C GLU A 273 -17.86 40.21 -15.09
N PRO A 274 -17.89 41.56 -15.03
CA PRO A 274 -17.85 42.30 -13.77
C PRO A 274 -18.95 41.95 -12.75
N VAL A 275 -20.08 41.40 -13.22
CA VAL A 275 -21.22 40.98 -12.37
C VAL A 275 -21.34 39.45 -12.26
N GLU A 276 -20.45 38.70 -12.90
CA GLU A 276 -20.43 37.25 -12.83
C GLU A 276 -19.56 36.76 -11.67
N SER A 277 -19.99 35.65 -11.10
CA SER A 277 -19.27 34.94 -10.06
C SER A 277 -19.16 33.46 -10.40
N ALA A 278 -18.10 32.80 -9.94
CA ALA A 278 -17.91 31.36 -10.08
C ALA A 278 -18.09 30.68 -8.71
N PRO A 279 -19.33 30.37 -8.27
CA PRO A 279 -19.60 29.87 -6.92
C PRO A 279 -18.90 28.53 -6.64
N ASP A 280 -18.84 27.64 -7.63
CA ASP A 280 -18.24 26.30 -7.49
C ASP A 280 -16.75 26.25 -7.89
N GLY A 281 -16.18 27.37 -8.34
CA GLY A 281 -14.81 27.43 -8.86
C GLY A 281 -14.56 26.51 -10.08
N LYS A 282 -13.28 26.17 -10.31
CA LYS A 282 -12.86 25.27 -11.40
C LYS A 282 -13.30 23.83 -11.10
N GLN A 283 -14.10 23.25 -11.99
CA GLN A 283 -14.60 21.88 -11.89
C GLN A 283 -13.94 20.98 -12.95
N ARG A 284 -13.85 19.68 -12.66
CA ARG A 284 -13.38 18.67 -13.63
C ARG A 284 -14.55 18.06 -14.36
N ALA A 285 -14.38 17.91 -15.67
CA ALA A 285 -15.28 17.17 -16.52
C ALA A 285 -15.23 15.68 -16.19
N VAL A 286 -16.32 14.96 -16.44
CA VAL A 286 -16.39 13.52 -16.19
C VAL A 286 -16.06 12.78 -17.48
N TYR A 287 -15.15 11.82 -17.42
CA TYR A 287 -14.85 10.98 -18.56
C TYR A 287 -15.89 9.85 -18.65
N VAL A 288 -16.71 9.88 -19.70
CA VAL A 288 -17.72 8.87 -20.02
C VAL A 288 -17.08 7.87 -20.96
N ASP A 289 -17.08 6.61 -20.56
CA ASP A 289 -16.51 5.50 -21.31
C ASP A 289 -17.51 4.34 -21.40
N SER A 290 -17.07 3.18 -21.90
CA SER A 290 -17.94 2.01 -22.03
C SER A 290 -18.47 1.46 -20.68
N GLN A 291 -17.90 1.88 -19.55
CA GLN A 291 -18.22 1.43 -18.19
C GLN A 291 -18.78 2.55 -17.30
N THR A 292 -18.76 3.79 -17.75
CA THR A 292 -19.07 4.97 -16.95
C THR A 292 -20.06 5.85 -17.71
N ALA A 293 -21.22 6.12 -17.11
CA ALA A 293 -22.24 7.02 -17.63
C ALA A 293 -22.53 8.13 -16.62
N VAL A 294 -23.05 9.27 -17.06
CA VAL A 294 -23.37 10.39 -16.17
C VAL A 294 -24.87 10.58 -16.12
N ARG A 295 -25.41 10.61 -14.91
CA ARG A 295 -26.81 10.95 -14.67
C ARG A 295 -26.92 12.43 -14.36
N VAL A 296 -27.70 13.11 -15.19
CA VAL A 296 -27.82 14.58 -15.20
C VAL A 296 -29.27 14.95 -14.92
N VAL A 297 -29.46 16.01 -14.13
CA VAL A 297 -30.75 16.66 -13.95
C VAL A 297 -30.70 18.07 -14.49
N ASP A 298 -31.71 18.43 -15.27
CA ASP A 298 -31.94 19.83 -15.63
C ASP A 298 -32.67 20.52 -14.47
N ARG A 299 -32.08 21.59 -13.92
CA ARG A 299 -32.64 22.32 -12.78
C ARG A 299 -33.88 23.14 -13.15
N GLN A 300 -34.10 23.46 -14.42
CA GLN A 300 -35.26 24.21 -14.87
C GLN A 300 -36.48 23.29 -15.05
N THR A 301 -36.29 22.16 -15.73
CA THR A 301 -37.39 21.23 -16.04
C THR A 301 -37.57 20.12 -15.01
N GLY A 302 -36.54 19.85 -14.19
CA GLY A 302 -36.51 18.72 -13.27
C GLY A 302 -36.33 17.36 -13.96
N GLN A 303 -36.19 17.34 -15.29
CA GLN A 303 -36.03 16.10 -16.05
C GLN A 303 -34.64 15.51 -15.82
N GLN A 304 -34.59 14.18 -15.70
CA GLN A 304 -33.34 13.44 -15.56
C GLN A 304 -33.06 12.65 -16.83
N ARG A 305 -31.81 12.68 -17.27
CA ARG A 305 -31.32 11.87 -18.39
C ARG A 305 -30.02 11.18 -18.02
N LEU A 306 -29.78 10.05 -18.66
CA LEU A 306 -28.51 9.34 -18.60
C LEU A 306 -27.75 9.68 -19.89
N ASP A 307 -26.50 10.09 -19.77
CA ASP A 307 -25.61 10.31 -20.90
C ASP A 307 -24.55 9.20 -20.98
N GLU A 308 -24.56 8.47 -22.09
CA GLU A 308 -23.66 7.35 -22.41
C GLU A 308 -22.69 7.70 -23.54
N THR A 309 -22.67 8.95 -24.00
CA THR A 309 -21.85 9.38 -25.14
C THR A 309 -20.37 9.34 -24.76
N ALA A 310 -19.63 8.41 -25.37
CA ALA A 310 -18.20 8.23 -25.09
C ALA A 310 -17.42 9.53 -25.32
N GLY A 311 -16.70 9.99 -24.29
CA GLY A 311 -15.93 11.23 -24.33
C GLY A 311 -15.97 12.00 -23.01
N THR A 312 -15.50 13.24 -23.06
CA THR A 312 -15.53 14.14 -21.91
C THR A 312 -16.91 14.77 -21.78
N PHE A 313 -17.63 14.42 -20.73
CA PHE A 313 -18.94 14.99 -20.40
C PHE A 313 -18.79 16.27 -19.56
N ILE A 314 -19.39 17.35 -20.06
CA ILE A 314 -19.49 18.65 -19.40
C ILE A 314 -20.97 19.02 -19.35
N PRO A 315 -21.54 19.37 -18.18
CA PRO A 315 -22.95 19.74 -18.07
C PRO A 315 -23.22 21.06 -18.81
N LEU A 316 -24.39 21.15 -19.43
CA LEU A 316 -24.90 22.39 -20.02
C LEU A 316 -25.27 23.43 -18.95
N PRO A 317 -25.54 24.70 -19.33
CA PRO A 317 -26.18 25.66 -18.43
C PRO A 317 -27.40 25.05 -17.74
N TYR A 318 -27.55 25.29 -16.44
CA TYR A 318 -28.64 24.77 -15.60
C TYR A 318 -28.69 23.24 -15.41
N GLU A 319 -27.89 22.46 -16.13
CA GLU A 319 -27.73 21.04 -15.85
C GLU A 319 -26.83 20.84 -14.63
N ARG A 320 -27.16 19.84 -13.81
CA ARG A 320 -26.38 19.40 -12.66
C ARG A 320 -26.15 17.90 -12.74
N ILE A 321 -24.90 17.49 -12.54
CA ILE A 321 -24.54 16.08 -12.38
C ILE A 321 -25.08 15.61 -11.03
N LEU A 322 -25.96 14.60 -11.05
CA LEU A 322 -26.45 13.95 -9.82
C LEU A 322 -25.50 12.87 -9.37
N GLU A 323 -25.09 12.00 -10.31
CA GLU A 323 -24.33 10.81 -10.02
C GLU A 323 -23.52 10.40 -11.25
N VAL A 324 -22.29 9.94 -11.01
CA VAL A 324 -21.50 9.23 -12.02
C VAL A 324 -21.77 7.75 -11.83
N GLN A 325 -22.50 7.16 -12.77
CA GLN A 325 -22.95 5.78 -12.67
C GLN A 325 -21.96 4.84 -13.34
N GLN A 326 -21.55 3.81 -12.59
CA GLN A 326 -20.83 2.69 -13.16
C GLN A 326 -21.78 1.67 -13.75
N LYS A 327 -21.32 1.01 -14.81
CA LYS A 327 -22.07 -0.06 -15.45
C LYS A 327 -22.28 -1.19 -14.47
N THR A 328 -23.54 -1.53 -14.24
CA THR A 328 -23.91 -2.62 -13.35
C THR A 328 -23.69 -3.93 -14.08
N LEU A 329 -22.67 -4.67 -13.67
CA LEU A 329 -22.34 -6.00 -14.20
C LEU A 329 -23.16 -7.06 -13.46
N VAL A 330 -23.90 -7.88 -14.19
CA VAL A 330 -24.63 -9.04 -13.69
C VAL A 330 -24.01 -10.29 -14.30
N LEU A 331 -23.36 -11.10 -13.47
CA LEU A 331 -22.76 -12.35 -13.95
C LEU A 331 -23.83 -13.34 -14.42
N PRO A 332 -23.50 -14.32 -15.28
CA PRO A 332 -24.48 -15.29 -15.81
C PRO A 332 -25.30 -16.04 -14.74
N HIS A 333 -24.70 -16.23 -13.56
CA HIS A 333 -25.29 -16.89 -12.42
C HIS A 333 -25.85 -15.92 -11.37
N GLN A 334 -25.92 -14.63 -11.68
CA GLN A 334 -26.46 -13.60 -10.81
C GLN A 334 -27.73 -13.01 -11.39
N ALA A 335 -28.56 -12.49 -10.50
CA ALA A 335 -29.71 -11.67 -10.81
C ALA A 335 -29.70 -10.42 -9.94
N CYS A 336 -30.14 -9.30 -10.51
CA CYS A 336 -30.44 -8.10 -9.75
C CYS A 336 -31.88 -7.67 -10.03
N VAL A 337 -32.41 -6.94 -9.06
CA VAL A 337 -33.80 -6.49 -9.08
C VAL A 337 -33.77 -4.98 -9.10
N THR A 338 -34.41 -4.40 -10.12
CA THR A 338 -34.51 -2.95 -10.28
C THR A 338 -35.93 -2.50 -9.94
N ARG A 339 -36.05 -1.34 -9.32
CA ARG A 339 -37.32 -0.71 -8.97
C ARG A 339 -37.42 0.63 -9.66
N ASP A 340 -38.49 0.81 -10.42
CA ASP A 340 -38.82 2.08 -11.06
C ASP A 340 -39.63 2.99 -10.11
N VAL A 341 -39.79 4.27 -10.45
CA VAL A 341 -40.53 5.29 -9.68
C VAL A 341 -41.97 4.87 -9.38
N HIS A 342 -42.59 4.16 -10.32
CA HIS A 342 -43.96 3.66 -10.19
C HIS A 342 -44.06 2.46 -9.24
N GLY A 343 -42.95 2.01 -8.66
CA GLY A 343 -42.88 0.82 -7.81
C GLY A 343 -42.90 -0.49 -8.59
N SER A 344 -42.86 -0.45 -9.93
CA SER A 344 -42.71 -1.64 -10.76
C SER A 344 -41.34 -2.28 -10.53
N VAL A 345 -41.31 -3.60 -10.40
CA VAL A 345 -40.11 -4.38 -10.12
C VAL A 345 -39.73 -5.18 -11.36
N ASN A 346 -38.53 -4.93 -11.88
CA ASN A 346 -38.00 -5.62 -13.06
C ASN A 346 -36.80 -6.49 -12.67
N LEU A 347 -36.82 -7.75 -13.13
CA LEU A 347 -35.72 -8.70 -12.94
C LEU A 347 -34.74 -8.60 -14.10
N VAL A 348 -33.46 -8.43 -13.78
CA VAL A 348 -32.37 -8.55 -14.76
C VAL A 348 -31.52 -9.75 -14.38
N THR A 349 -31.40 -10.72 -15.30
CA THR A 349 -30.59 -11.92 -15.11
C THR A 349 -29.43 -11.95 -16.10
N GLY A 350 -28.25 -12.38 -15.66
CA GLY A 350 -27.08 -12.45 -16.55
C GLY A 350 -27.22 -13.46 -17.70
N ALA A 351 -28.14 -14.41 -17.59
CA ALA A 351 -28.45 -15.39 -18.65
C ALA A 351 -29.25 -14.79 -19.83
N SER A 352 -29.96 -13.67 -19.62
CA SER A 352 -30.85 -13.05 -20.61
C SER A 352 -30.14 -12.14 -21.63
N GLY A 353 -28.80 -12.17 -21.68
CA GLY A 353 -27.97 -11.43 -22.64
C GLY A 353 -27.56 -10.02 -22.18
N ALA A 354 -28.22 -9.44 -21.17
CA ALA A 354 -27.81 -8.19 -20.54
C ALA A 354 -26.80 -8.46 -19.41
N THR A 355 -25.56 -8.81 -19.78
CA THR A 355 -24.49 -9.05 -18.79
C THR A 355 -24.04 -7.76 -18.10
N ALA A 356 -24.21 -6.61 -18.75
CA ALA A 356 -23.87 -5.31 -18.18
C ALA A 356 -24.80 -4.21 -18.70
N PHE A 357 -25.39 -3.42 -17.81
CA PHE A 357 -26.30 -2.34 -18.16
C PHE A 357 -26.10 -1.11 -17.27
N PHE A 358 -26.51 0.07 -17.75
CA PHE A 358 -26.61 1.26 -16.92
C PHE A 358 -28.02 1.36 -16.34
N LEU A 359 -28.13 1.86 -15.11
CA LEU A 359 -29.43 2.03 -14.48
C LEU A 359 -30.20 3.15 -15.19
N PRO A 360 -31.43 2.88 -15.69
CA PRO A 360 -32.22 3.93 -16.33
C PRO A 360 -32.50 5.10 -15.38
N PRO A 361 -32.81 6.29 -15.93
CA PRO A 361 -33.22 7.43 -15.12
C PRO A 361 -34.36 7.06 -14.17
N LEU A 362 -34.27 7.56 -12.94
CA LEU A 362 -35.27 7.36 -11.89
C LEU A 362 -35.49 5.92 -11.42
N THR A 363 -34.67 4.97 -11.89
CA THR A 363 -34.65 3.59 -11.40
C THR A 363 -33.58 3.43 -10.31
N SER A 364 -33.81 2.54 -9.34
CA SER A 364 -32.82 2.15 -8.32
C SER A 364 -32.68 0.63 -8.21
N LEU A 365 -31.52 0.16 -7.76
CA LEU A 365 -31.33 -1.24 -7.40
C LEU A 365 -32.02 -1.52 -6.06
N MET A 366 -32.70 -2.66 -5.98
CA MET A 366 -33.31 -3.12 -4.75
C MET A 366 -32.24 -3.74 -3.84
N GLU A 367 -32.19 -3.26 -2.61
CA GLU A 367 -31.30 -3.76 -1.57
C GLU A 367 -32.02 -4.80 -0.70
N PHE A 368 -31.36 -5.91 -0.44
CA PHE A 368 -31.83 -7.00 0.41
C PHE A 368 -30.95 -7.09 1.65
N ASN A 369 -31.54 -7.43 2.80
CA ASN A 369 -30.80 -7.54 4.06
C ASN A 369 -30.93 -8.96 4.62
N TRP A 370 -30.04 -9.85 4.19
CA TRP A 370 -30.10 -11.28 4.47
C TRP A 370 -29.25 -11.68 5.67
N SER A 371 -29.75 -12.63 6.46
CA SER A 371 -28.99 -13.23 7.55
C SER A 371 -27.81 -14.04 7.00
N SER A 372 -26.60 -13.81 7.54
CA SER A 372 -25.36 -14.42 7.07
C SER A 372 -24.97 -15.65 7.89
N TYR A 373 -25.05 -16.82 7.24
CA TYR A 373 -24.75 -18.13 7.84
C TYR A 373 -23.45 -18.75 7.28
N THR A 374 -22.48 -17.92 6.92
CA THR A 374 -21.21 -18.34 6.28
C THR A 374 -20.20 -18.93 7.27
N SER A 375 -20.33 -18.61 8.56
CA SER A 375 -19.47 -19.12 9.63
C SER A 375 -20.07 -20.38 10.27
N PRO A 376 -19.26 -21.42 10.56
CA PRO A 376 -19.72 -22.60 11.30
C PRO A 376 -20.08 -22.27 12.76
N VAL A 377 -19.44 -21.25 13.34
CA VAL A 377 -19.79 -20.73 14.67
C VAL A 377 -20.83 -19.64 14.49
N LEU A 378 -22.06 -19.93 14.90
CA LEU A 378 -23.17 -18.98 14.83
C LEU A 378 -23.28 -18.20 16.14
N VAL A 379 -23.29 -16.88 16.03
CA VAL A 379 -23.56 -15.95 17.12
C VAL A 379 -24.98 -15.41 16.93
N GLU A 380 -25.83 -15.52 17.95
CA GLU A 380 -27.19 -14.97 17.90
C GLU A 380 -27.24 -13.59 18.57
N PRO A 381 -27.88 -12.57 17.96
CA PRO A 381 -28.56 -12.60 16.66
C PRO A 381 -27.57 -12.66 15.47
N VAL A 382 -27.95 -13.43 14.44
CA VAL A 382 -27.12 -13.63 13.24
C VAL A 382 -26.93 -12.30 12.51
N PRO A 383 -25.69 -11.93 12.10
CA PRO A 383 -25.44 -10.68 11.40
C PRO A 383 -26.15 -10.67 10.06
N LYS A 384 -26.67 -9.50 9.66
CA LYS A 384 -27.30 -9.32 8.36
C LYS A 384 -26.36 -8.61 7.38
N VAL A 385 -26.41 -9.02 6.12
CA VAL A 385 -25.57 -8.53 5.03
C VAL A 385 -26.46 -7.88 3.97
N LEU A 386 -26.09 -6.67 3.57
CA LEU A 386 -26.76 -5.93 2.51
C LEU A 386 -26.29 -6.46 1.14
N LEU A 387 -27.24 -6.87 0.32
CA LEU A 387 -27.02 -7.51 -0.98
C LEU A 387 -27.84 -6.79 -2.05
N THR A 388 -27.21 -6.45 -3.17
CA THR A 388 -27.87 -5.93 -4.38
C THR A 388 -27.91 -6.97 -5.51
N MET A 389 -26.98 -7.93 -5.45
CA MET A 389 -26.83 -9.03 -6.41
C MET A 389 -27.16 -10.35 -5.73
N ILE A 390 -28.09 -11.10 -6.32
CA ILE A 390 -28.52 -12.41 -5.86
C ILE A 390 -27.78 -13.47 -6.69
N ASP A 391 -27.03 -14.35 -6.03
CA ASP A 391 -26.42 -15.51 -6.67
C ASP A 391 -27.45 -16.65 -6.77
N LEU A 392 -27.66 -17.16 -7.99
CA LEU A 392 -28.65 -18.20 -8.32
C LEU A 392 -28.09 -19.62 -8.15
N ARG A 393 -26.80 -19.77 -7.87
CA ARG A 393 -26.19 -21.09 -7.66
C ARG A 393 -26.58 -21.67 -6.30
N ALA A 394 -26.31 -22.96 -6.15
CA ALA A 394 -26.35 -23.63 -4.86
C ALA A 394 -25.41 -22.95 -3.85
N GLN A 395 -25.98 -22.48 -2.76
CA GLN A 395 -25.30 -21.86 -1.64
C GLN A 395 -25.28 -22.81 -0.45
N LYS A 396 -24.15 -22.80 0.27
CA LYS A 396 -23.98 -23.51 1.53
C LYS A 396 -24.18 -22.55 2.69
N MET A 397 -25.00 -22.95 3.66
CA MET A 397 -25.12 -22.25 4.92
C MET A 397 -24.95 -23.21 6.10
N PHE A 398 -24.38 -22.71 7.20
CA PHE A 398 -24.29 -23.47 8.45
C PHE A 398 -25.53 -23.24 9.29
N PHE A 399 -25.98 -24.29 9.97
CA PHE A 399 -27.03 -24.16 10.96
C PHE A 399 -26.62 -24.85 12.26
N GLN A 400 -27.04 -24.26 13.36
CA GLN A 400 -26.88 -24.79 14.70
C GLN A 400 -28.25 -24.74 15.37
N ASN A 401 -28.63 -25.82 16.03
CA ASN A 401 -29.92 -25.94 16.70
C ASN A 401 -29.80 -26.74 18.00
N GLU A 402 -30.47 -26.30 19.06
CA GLU A 402 -30.68 -27.11 20.26
C GLU A 402 -32.02 -27.82 20.16
N VAL A 403 -31.99 -29.15 20.21
CA VAL A 403 -33.17 -30.00 20.13
C VAL A 403 -33.26 -30.90 21.35
N ARG A 404 -34.46 -31.42 21.61
CA ARG A 404 -34.70 -32.35 22.71
C ARG A 404 -35.33 -33.62 22.16
N THR A 405 -34.81 -34.77 22.55
CA THR A 405 -35.39 -36.08 22.22
C THR A 405 -36.61 -36.39 23.12
N SER A 406 -37.39 -37.40 22.75
CA SER A 406 -38.59 -37.80 23.51
C SER A 406 -38.27 -38.31 24.93
N ASP A 407 -37.07 -38.87 25.12
CA ASP A 407 -36.50 -39.30 26.40
C ASP A 407 -35.75 -38.17 27.12
N ASN A 408 -36.02 -36.92 26.75
CA ASN A 408 -35.66 -35.73 27.50
C ASN A 408 -34.18 -35.31 27.42
N VAL A 409 -33.41 -35.87 26.48
CA VAL A 409 -31.99 -35.55 26.28
C VAL A 409 -31.86 -34.31 25.40
N ARG A 410 -31.08 -33.33 25.86
CA ARG A 410 -30.80 -32.11 25.09
C ARG A 410 -29.59 -32.34 24.21
N LEU A 411 -29.79 -32.19 22.90
CA LEU A 411 -28.78 -32.34 21.87
C LEU A 411 -28.57 -31.01 21.17
N LYS A 412 -27.32 -30.66 20.96
CA LYS A 412 -26.89 -29.58 20.09
C LYS A 412 -26.52 -30.20 18.74
N LEU A 413 -27.29 -29.87 17.71
CA LEU A 413 -27.04 -30.29 16.33
C LEU A 413 -26.33 -29.17 15.57
N GLU A 414 -25.28 -29.54 14.85
CA GLU A 414 -24.54 -28.69 13.92
C GLU A 414 -24.54 -29.35 12.55
N GLY A 415 -24.82 -28.54 11.52
CA GLY A 415 -24.92 -29.07 10.17
C GLY A 415 -24.87 -28.00 9.11
N THR A 416 -25.07 -28.44 7.88
CA THR A 416 -25.02 -27.61 6.68
C THR A 416 -26.28 -27.80 5.86
N ILE A 417 -26.75 -26.70 5.31
CA ILE A 417 -27.91 -26.66 4.42
C ILE A 417 -27.42 -26.16 3.07
N PHE A 418 -27.76 -26.90 2.01
CA PHE A 418 -27.53 -26.51 0.63
C PHE A 418 -28.85 -26.09 0.00
N TRP A 419 -28.89 -24.88 -0.54
CA TRP A 419 -30.11 -24.28 -1.07
C TRP A 419 -29.80 -23.39 -2.28
N GLN A 420 -30.78 -23.13 -3.13
CA GLN A 420 -30.63 -22.25 -4.28
C GLN A 420 -31.89 -21.41 -4.54
N VAL A 421 -31.72 -20.23 -5.12
CA VAL A 421 -32.84 -19.40 -5.59
C VAL A 421 -33.21 -19.83 -7.00
N GLN A 422 -34.44 -20.32 -7.19
CA GLN A 422 -34.97 -20.70 -8.50
C GLN A 422 -35.75 -19.54 -9.15
N ASP A 423 -36.65 -18.89 -8.40
CA ASP A 423 -37.50 -17.81 -8.89
C ASP A 423 -37.34 -16.55 -8.03
N VAL A 424 -36.54 -15.62 -8.55
CA VAL A 424 -36.23 -14.35 -7.87
C VAL A 424 -37.48 -13.47 -7.70
N MET A 425 -38.40 -13.44 -8.68
CA MET A 425 -39.58 -12.57 -8.59
C MET A 425 -40.54 -13.06 -7.50
N ARG A 426 -40.74 -14.37 -7.39
CA ARG A 426 -41.51 -14.95 -6.28
C ARG A 426 -40.83 -14.69 -4.94
N MET A 427 -39.51 -14.84 -4.88
CA MET A 427 -38.72 -14.58 -3.68
C MET A 427 -38.91 -13.16 -3.17
N VAL A 428 -38.76 -12.15 -4.03
CA VAL A 428 -38.92 -10.72 -3.67
C VAL A 428 -40.33 -10.43 -3.13
N SER A 429 -41.36 -11.11 -3.65
CA SER A 429 -42.75 -10.88 -3.22
C SER A 429 -43.10 -11.51 -1.87
N MET A 430 -42.38 -12.56 -1.46
CA MET A 430 -42.76 -13.39 -0.31
C MET A 430 -41.81 -13.31 0.89
N THR A 431 -40.54 -12.96 0.68
CA THR A 431 -39.57 -12.89 1.78
C THR A 431 -38.55 -11.78 1.58
N SER A 432 -38.12 -11.19 2.71
CA SER A 432 -37.04 -10.20 2.76
C SER A 432 -35.70 -10.81 3.21
N ASP A 433 -35.72 -12.02 3.79
CA ASP A 433 -34.55 -12.70 4.36
C ASP A 433 -34.63 -14.21 4.11
N VAL A 434 -34.16 -14.61 2.93
CA VAL A 434 -34.22 -16.02 2.48
C VAL A 434 -33.44 -16.95 3.40
N PRO A 435 -32.14 -16.72 3.70
CA PRO A 435 -31.38 -17.64 4.54
C PRO A 435 -31.97 -17.75 5.96
N GLY A 436 -32.49 -16.64 6.50
CA GLY A 436 -33.18 -16.63 7.80
C GLY A 436 -34.41 -17.54 7.80
N ASP A 437 -35.28 -17.40 6.80
CA ASP A 437 -36.48 -18.23 6.65
C ASP A 437 -36.15 -19.72 6.50
N ILE A 438 -35.12 -20.05 5.70
CA ILE A 438 -34.65 -21.43 5.52
C ILE A 438 -34.14 -22.00 6.85
N SER A 439 -33.30 -21.25 7.56
CA SER A 439 -32.74 -21.65 8.85
C SER A 439 -33.84 -21.93 9.87
N GLN A 440 -34.81 -21.03 10.00
CA GLN A 440 -35.92 -21.19 10.93
C GLN A 440 -36.78 -22.41 10.58
N ARG A 441 -37.13 -22.60 9.30
CA ARG A 441 -37.91 -23.76 8.86
C ARG A 441 -37.16 -25.07 9.11
N ALA A 442 -35.87 -25.11 8.80
CA ALA A 442 -35.00 -26.26 9.03
C ALA A 442 -34.93 -26.61 10.54
N ARG A 443 -34.75 -25.60 11.40
CA ARG A 443 -34.75 -25.75 12.87
C ARG A 443 -36.08 -26.32 13.37
N SER A 444 -37.21 -25.78 12.92
CA SER A 444 -38.53 -26.29 13.32
C SER A 444 -38.76 -27.74 12.89
N GLY A 445 -38.38 -28.10 11.66
CA GLY A 445 -38.52 -29.48 11.19
C GLY A 445 -37.64 -30.46 11.98
N MET A 446 -36.40 -30.07 12.30
CA MET A 446 -35.52 -30.88 13.14
C MET A 446 -36.06 -31.07 14.55
N ILE A 447 -36.60 -30.00 15.17
CA ILE A 447 -37.23 -30.10 16.50
C ILE A 447 -38.42 -31.07 16.46
N GLN A 448 -39.24 -31.00 15.41
CA GLN A 448 -40.40 -31.89 15.27
C GLN A 448 -39.99 -33.35 15.08
N GLN A 449 -39.01 -33.64 14.23
CA GLN A 449 -38.56 -35.01 13.97
C GLN A 449 -37.81 -35.61 15.17
N VAL A 450 -36.82 -34.90 15.71
CA VAL A 450 -36.01 -35.38 16.85
C VAL A 450 -36.86 -35.49 18.12
N GLY A 451 -37.83 -34.60 18.32
CA GLY A 451 -38.74 -34.65 19.46
C GLY A 451 -39.62 -35.90 19.55
N THR A 452 -39.78 -36.63 18.44
CA THR A 452 -40.55 -37.90 18.41
C THR A 452 -39.71 -39.14 18.68
N LEU A 453 -38.38 -39.03 18.68
CA LEU A 453 -37.45 -40.15 18.78
C LEU A 453 -36.77 -40.20 20.13
N THR A 454 -36.46 -41.40 20.61
CA THR A 454 -35.54 -41.60 21.74
C THR A 454 -34.09 -41.43 21.30
N LEU A 455 -33.16 -41.21 22.23
CA LEU A 455 -31.74 -41.08 21.92
C LEU A 455 -31.18 -42.32 21.22
N ALA A 456 -31.59 -43.52 21.65
CA ALA A 456 -31.16 -44.78 21.04
C ALA A 456 -31.64 -44.91 19.58
N GLN A 457 -32.88 -44.51 19.30
CA GLN A 457 -33.44 -44.49 17.95
C GLN A 457 -32.76 -43.44 17.06
N PHE A 458 -32.45 -42.27 17.63
CA PHE A 458 -31.68 -41.23 16.96
C PHE A 458 -30.28 -41.73 16.54
N MET A 459 -29.56 -42.39 17.44
CA MET A 459 -28.21 -42.91 17.16
C MET A 459 -28.22 -44.03 16.11
N ALA A 460 -29.19 -44.94 16.18
CA ALA A 460 -29.31 -46.05 15.22
C ALA A 460 -29.77 -45.56 13.82
N GLY A 461 -30.57 -44.51 13.77
CA GLY A 461 -31.20 -43.97 12.56
C GLY A 461 -30.64 -42.65 12.06
N PHE A 462 -29.49 -42.20 12.56
CA PHE A 462 -28.95 -40.85 12.33
C PHE A 462 -28.90 -40.46 10.84
N ASN A 463 -28.40 -41.35 9.99
CA ASN A 463 -28.30 -41.10 8.54
C ASN A 463 -29.68 -40.99 7.86
N ASN A 464 -30.68 -41.72 8.35
CA ASN A 464 -32.04 -41.71 7.81
C ASN A 464 -32.86 -40.51 8.33
N LEU A 465 -32.55 -40.00 9.52
CA LEU A 465 -33.23 -38.86 10.12
C LEU A 465 -33.17 -37.62 9.22
N THR A 466 -32.00 -37.34 8.68
CA THR A 466 -31.80 -36.13 7.87
C THR A 466 -32.55 -36.23 6.55
N GLN A 467 -32.55 -37.42 5.91
CA GLN A 467 -33.35 -37.68 4.71
C GLN A 467 -34.87 -37.63 4.99
N ASN A 468 -35.33 -38.15 6.13
CA ASN A 468 -36.74 -38.09 6.50
C ASN A 468 -37.20 -36.65 6.76
N THR A 469 -36.38 -35.86 7.46
CA THR A 469 -36.63 -34.43 7.67
C THR A 469 -36.66 -33.67 6.34
N PHE A 470 -35.70 -33.95 5.45
CA PHE A 470 -35.64 -33.37 4.11
C PHE A 470 -36.88 -33.72 3.28
N ASN A 471 -37.28 -34.99 3.22
CA ASN A 471 -38.45 -35.43 2.45
C ASN A 471 -39.76 -34.84 3.00
N ALA A 472 -39.89 -34.75 4.32
CA ALA A 472 -41.05 -34.11 4.96
C ALA A 472 -41.13 -32.61 4.64
N GLN A 473 -39.97 -31.95 4.56
CA GLN A 473 -39.85 -30.54 4.19
C GLN A 473 -40.01 -30.29 2.69
N ALA A 474 -39.54 -31.20 1.84
CA ALA A 474 -39.68 -31.13 0.39
C ALA A 474 -41.13 -31.35 -0.08
N ALA A 475 -41.93 -32.11 0.69
CA ALA A 475 -43.36 -32.25 0.45
C ALA A 475 -44.16 -30.98 0.80
N ASP A 476 -43.56 -30.04 1.55
CA ASP A 476 -44.19 -28.79 1.95
C ASP A 476 -44.02 -27.69 0.88
N SER A 477 -45.05 -26.87 0.70
CA SER A 477 -45.06 -25.73 -0.23
C SER A 477 -44.24 -24.53 0.25
N PHE A 478 -43.69 -24.56 1.47
CA PHE A 478 -42.99 -23.43 2.08
C PHE A 478 -41.85 -22.85 1.20
N TYR A 479 -40.99 -23.71 0.65
CA TYR A 479 -39.83 -23.28 -0.16
C TYR A 479 -40.26 -22.83 -1.56
N THR A 480 -41.18 -23.57 -2.20
CA THR A 480 -41.66 -23.28 -3.56
C THR A 480 -42.46 -21.96 -3.62
N LEU A 481 -43.24 -21.64 -2.59
CA LEU A 481 -43.93 -20.35 -2.47
C LEU A 481 -42.96 -19.15 -2.38
N ARG A 482 -41.77 -19.35 -1.80
CA ARG A 482 -40.70 -18.35 -1.70
C ARG A 482 -39.76 -18.34 -2.89
N GLY A 483 -39.99 -19.16 -3.92
CA GLY A 483 -39.10 -19.25 -5.09
C GLY A 483 -37.73 -19.85 -4.81
N VAL A 484 -37.60 -20.62 -3.73
CA VAL A 484 -36.35 -21.22 -3.24
C VAL A 484 -36.45 -22.73 -3.31
N GLU A 485 -35.32 -23.39 -3.54
CA GLU A 485 -35.21 -24.84 -3.54
C GLU A 485 -34.18 -25.30 -2.50
N LEU A 486 -34.57 -26.26 -1.68
CA LEU A 486 -33.69 -26.95 -0.74
C LEU A 486 -33.07 -28.15 -1.48
N GLN A 487 -31.74 -28.17 -1.62
CA GLN A 487 -31.04 -29.26 -2.31
C GLN A 487 -30.70 -30.41 -1.36
N SER A 488 -30.09 -30.07 -0.22
CA SER A 488 -29.80 -31.05 0.82
C SER A 488 -29.70 -30.41 2.20
N LEU A 489 -29.95 -31.24 3.20
CA LEU A 489 -29.81 -30.93 4.61
C LEU A 489 -28.92 -32.01 5.19
N GLU A 490 -27.84 -31.63 5.85
CA GLU A 490 -26.83 -32.57 6.37
C GLU A 490 -26.49 -32.19 7.82
N ILE A 491 -26.48 -33.18 8.71
CA ILE A 491 -26.01 -32.99 10.09
C ILE A 491 -24.56 -33.48 10.12
N THR A 492 -23.64 -32.57 10.38
CA THR A 492 -22.20 -32.88 10.42
C THR A 492 -21.75 -33.32 11.80
N ARG A 493 -22.41 -32.80 12.85
CA ARG A 493 -22.04 -33.06 14.24
C ARG A 493 -23.25 -32.96 15.16
N PHE A 494 -23.27 -33.80 16.18
CA PHE A 494 -24.18 -33.65 17.31
C PHE A 494 -23.40 -33.83 18.61
N ASP A 495 -23.71 -33.01 19.60
CA ASP A 495 -23.19 -33.11 20.96
C ASP A 495 -24.39 -33.09 21.93
N SER A 496 -24.26 -33.64 23.14
CA SER A 496 -25.24 -33.33 24.20
C SER A 496 -24.91 -32.00 24.83
N VAL A 497 -25.94 -31.22 25.17
CA VAL A 497 -25.79 -29.93 25.86
C VAL A 497 -25.27 -30.15 27.29
N ASP A 498 -25.67 -31.26 27.90
CA ASP A 498 -25.18 -31.68 29.21
C ASP A 498 -23.84 -32.41 29.09
N ALA A 499 -22.85 -31.94 29.87
CA ALA A 499 -21.49 -32.48 29.85
C ALA A 499 -21.40 -33.89 30.44
N ALA A 500 -22.23 -34.23 31.44
CA ALA A 500 -22.26 -35.57 32.00
C ALA A 500 -22.79 -36.60 31.00
N THR A 501 -23.89 -36.25 30.30
CA THR A 501 -24.43 -37.06 29.21
C THR A 501 -23.45 -37.20 28.03
N ALA A 502 -22.62 -36.18 27.77
CA ALA A 502 -21.64 -36.21 26.67
C ALA A 502 -20.55 -37.27 26.90
N LEU A 503 -20.10 -37.40 28.15
CA LEU A 503 -19.14 -38.43 28.54
C LEU A 503 -19.72 -39.82 28.38
N VAL A 504 -20.97 -40.02 28.82
CA VAL A 504 -21.68 -41.30 28.65
C VAL A 504 -21.82 -41.66 27.17
N LEU A 505 -22.18 -40.69 26.31
CA LEU A 505 -22.25 -40.90 24.86
C LEU A 505 -20.89 -41.27 24.26
N GLN A 506 -19.81 -40.60 24.66
CA GLN A 506 -18.47 -40.94 24.21
C GLN A 506 -18.07 -42.35 24.65
N ASP A 507 -18.43 -42.76 25.86
CA ASP A 507 -18.13 -44.10 26.36
C ASP A 507 -18.93 -45.17 25.61
N ILE A 508 -20.21 -44.92 25.30
CA ILE A 508 -21.02 -45.78 24.43
C ILE A 508 -20.39 -45.90 23.03
N ILE A 509 -19.92 -44.79 22.44
CA ILE A 509 -19.26 -44.81 21.13
C ILE A 509 -17.95 -45.60 21.18
N LYS A 510 -17.12 -45.41 22.22
CA LYS A 510 -15.88 -46.17 22.42
C LYS A 510 -16.17 -47.66 22.58
N GLU A 511 -17.13 -48.04 23.42
CA GLU A 511 -17.51 -49.43 23.63
C GLU A 511 -18.03 -50.08 22.34
N THR A 512 -18.90 -49.37 21.61
CA THR A 512 -19.44 -49.85 20.33
C THR A 512 -18.32 -50.04 19.30
N THR A 513 -17.36 -49.11 19.23
CA THR A 513 -16.20 -49.20 18.33
C THR A 513 -15.30 -50.38 18.70
N MET A 514 -15.00 -50.55 20.00
CA MET A 514 -14.24 -51.71 20.48
C MET A 514 -14.95 -53.02 20.14
N ARG A 515 -16.27 -53.09 20.33
CA ARG A 515 -17.08 -54.26 19.99
C ARG A 515 -17.06 -54.57 18.50
N ILE A 516 -17.18 -53.57 17.63
CA ILE A 516 -17.10 -53.76 16.17
C ILE A 516 -15.71 -54.24 15.77
N ASN A 517 -14.64 -53.65 16.30
CA ASN A 517 -13.27 -54.06 16.01
C ASN A 517 -13.00 -55.49 16.47
N GLU A 518 -13.46 -55.87 17.66
CA GLU A 518 -13.35 -57.25 18.16
C GLU A 518 -14.17 -58.22 17.30
N LEU A 519 -15.37 -57.83 16.88
CA LEU A 519 -16.20 -58.65 16.00
C LEU A 519 -15.54 -58.81 14.61
N GLN A 520 -15.02 -57.74 14.02
CA GLN A 520 -14.32 -57.79 12.72
C GLN A 520 -13.03 -58.60 12.80
N LYS A 521 -12.31 -58.51 13.92
CA LYS A 521 -11.13 -59.36 14.20
C LYS A 521 -11.53 -60.83 14.31
N GLN A 522 -12.64 -61.12 14.98
CA GLN A 522 -13.18 -62.47 15.10
C GLN A 522 -13.64 -63.02 13.75
N GLU A 523 -14.35 -62.23 12.93
CA GLU A 523 -14.75 -62.60 11.58
C GLU A 523 -13.54 -62.86 10.68
N SER A 524 -12.53 -62.00 10.74
CA SER A 524 -11.27 -62.19 10.01
C SER A 524 -10.57 -63.48 10.42
N GLN A 525 -10.50 -63.76 11.73
CA GLN A 525 -9.91 -64.98 12.24
C GLN A 525 -10.70 -66.23 11.82
N ASN A 526 -12.02 -66.17 11.87
CA ASN A 526 -12.91 -67.24 11.42
C ASN A 526 -12.73 -67.50 9.92
N ALA A 527 -12.62 -66.45 9.10
CA ALA A 527 -12.38 -66.56 7.66
C ALA A 527 -11.03 -67.22 7.36
N VAL A 528 -9.95 -66.83 8.07
CA VAL A 528 -8.63 -67.45 7.92
C VAL A 528 -8.66 -68.92 8.34
N ASN A 529 -9.30 -69.24 9.47
CA ASN A 529 -9.42 -70.61 9.95
C ASN A 529 -10.24 -71.49 8.98
N ALA A 530 -11.33 -70.96 8.43
CA ALA A 530 -12.14 -71.66 7.42
C ALA A 530 -11.35 -71.90 6.12
N ALA A 531 -10.61 -70.90 5.64
CA ALA A 531 -9.76 -71.04 4.46
C ALA A 531 -8.65 -72.08 4.68
N LYS A 532 -8.01 -72.07 5.86
CA LYS A 532 -7.00 -73.07 6.23
C LYS A 532 -7.58 -74.48 6.25
N LEU A 533 -8.72 -74.68 6.91
CA LEU A 533 -9.38 -75.99 6.98
C LEU A 533 -9.77 -76.49 5.57
N ALA A 534 -10.25 -75.60 4.70
CA ALA A 534 -10.56 -75.95 3.32
C ALA A 534 -9.31 -76.37 2.53
N ALA A 535 -8.19 -75.66 2.72
CA ALA A 535 -6.91 -76.02 2.12
C ALA A 535 -6.39 -77.37 2.64
N ASP A 536 -6.51 -77.64 3.95
CA ASP A 536 -6.10 -78.90 4.57
C ASP A 536 -6.95 -80.07 4.05
N ILE A 537 -8.27 -79.91 3.92
CA ILE A 537 -9.16 -80.92 3.32
C ILE A 537 -8.76 -81.22 1.87
N LEU A 538 -8.44 -80.18 1.10
CA LEU A 538 -8.02 -80.35 -0.30
C LEU A 538 -6.69 -81.08 -0.40
N LEU A 539 -5.72 -80.73 0.46
CA LEU A 539 -4.44 -81.41 0.54
C LEU A 539 -4.61 -82.90 0.90
N GLU A 540 -5.47 -83.23 1.85
CA GLU A 540 -5.73 -84.63 2.24
C GLU A 540 -6.44 -85.43 1.13
N LYS A 541 -7.33 -84.80 0.35
CA LYS A 541 -7.89 -85.41 -0.86
C LYS A 541 -6.80 -85.73 -1.88
N GLN A 542 -5.93 -84.77 -2.17
CA GLN A 542 -4.81 -84.96 -3.10
C GLN A 542 -3.83 -86.03 -2.61
N ARG A 543 -3.55 -86.09 -1.31
CA ARG A 543 -2.76 -87.16 -0.70
C ARG A 543 -3.38 -88.54 -0.92
N THR A 544 -4.68 -88.65 -0.71
CA THR A 544 -5.41 -89.91 -0.93
C THR A 544 -5.30 -90.37 -2.38
N GLU A 545 -5.47 -89.45 -3.33
CA GLU A 545 -5.34 -89.72 -4.77
C GLU A 545 -3.92 -90.13 -5.17
N LEU A 546 -2.90 -89.43 -4.63
CA LEU A 546 -1.50 -89.79 -4.84
C LEU A 546 -1.19 -91.19 -4.31
N ILE A 547 -1.67 -91.53 -3.10
CA ILE A 547 -1.46 -92.85 -2.49
C ILE A 547 -2.16 -93.94 -3.31
N GLN A 548 -3.39 -93.70 -3.80
CA GLN A 548 -4.08 -94.64 -4.69
C GLN A 548 -3.28 -94.88 -5.98
N THR A 549 -2.82 -93.80 -6.61
CA THR A 549 -2.00 -93.88 -7.82
C THR A 549 -0.68 -94.61 -7.58
N GLN A 550 -0.01 -94.34 -6.45
CA GLN A 550 1.21 -95.04 -6.06
C GLN A 550 0.95 -96.52 -5.79
N ALA A 551 -0.15 -96.87 -5.11
CA ALA A 551 -0.53 -98.25 -4.86
C ALA A 551 -0.83 -98.99 -6.17
N ASP A 552 -1.53 -98.35 -7.11
CA ASP A 552 -1.82 -98.91 -8.43
C ASP A 552 -0.56 -99.08 -9.28
N ASN A 553 0.34 -98.08 -9.30
CA ASN A 553 1.63 -98.19 -9.96
C ASN A 553 2.47 -99.31 -9.37
N THR A 554 2.53 -99.41 -8.04
CA THR A 554 3.25 -100.49 -7.35
C THR A 554 2.66 -101.84 -7.68
N LYS A 555 1.32 -101.95 -7.75
CA LYS A 555 0.64 -103.19 -8.13
C LYS A 555 0.95 -103.56 -9.58
N LEU A 556 0.92 -102.61 -10.51
CA LEU A 556 1.27 -102.81 -11.91
C LEU A 556 2.72 -103.27 -12.05
N GLU A 557 3.66 -102.61 -11.38
CA GLU A 557 5.08 -103.02 -11.35
C GLU A 557 5.23 -104.46 -10.85
N LYS A 558 4.57 -104.82 -9.74
CA LYS A 558 4.61 -106.19 -9.20
C LYS A 558 3.95 -107.21 -10.11
N GLN A 559 2.86 -106.85 -10.81
CA GLN A 559 2.23 -107.71 -11.81
C GLN A 559 3.13 -107.94 -13.02
N PHE A 560 3.73 -106.88 -13.57
CA PHE A 560 4.69 -107.02 -14.68
C PHE A 560 5.92 -107.82 -14.28
N GLN A 561 6.45 -107.59 -13.07
CA GLN A 561 7.56 -108.36 -12.53
C GLN A 561 7.18 -109.84 -12.39
N GLY A 562 6.02 -110.15 -11.81
CA GLY A 562 5.51 -111.51 -11.68
C GLY A 562 5.24 -112.20 -13.03
N GLN A 563 4.72 -111.48 -14.03
CA GLN A 563 4.53 -112.00 -15.39
C GLN A 563 5.86 -112.29 -16.07
N SER A 564 6.82 -111.35 -16.02
CA SER A 564 8.17 -111.54 -16.56
C SER A 564 8.88 -112.72 -15.90
N ASP A 565 8.81 -112.83 -14.58
CA ASP A 565 9.45 -113.94 -13.85
C ASP A 565 8.77 -115.28 -14.14
N GLY A 566 7.44 -115.29 -14.25
CA GLY A 566 6.68 -116.46 -14.70
C GLY A 566 7.04 -116.90 -16.13
N GLU A 567 7.14 -115.96 -17.07
CA GLU A 567 7.54 -116.23 -18.44
C GLU A 567 8.98 -116.75 -18.52
N LYS A 568 9.91 -116.15 -17.78
CA LYS A 568 11.29 -116.66 -17.65
C LYS A 568 11.33 -118.08 -17.07
N MET A 569 10.51 -118.40 -16.07
CA MET A 569 10.44 -119.74 -15.50
C MET A 569 9.89 -120.77 -16.49
N VAL A 570 8.86 -120.42 -17.26
CA VAL A 570 8.30 -121.29 -18.30
C VAL A 570 9.33 -121.53 -19.41
N GLN A 571 10.00 -120.49 -19.89
CA GLN A 571 11.06 -120.62 -20.90
C GLN A 571 12.23 -121.46 -20.39
N ALA A 572 12.65 -121.27 -19.14
CA ALA A 572 13.70 -122.09 -18.52
C ALA A 572 13.28 -123.56 -18.37
N ALA A 573 12.02 -123.83 -18.00
CA ALA A 573 11.48 -125.18 -17.92
C ALA A 573 11.44 -125.86 -19.29
N LEU A 574 10.96 -125.15 -20.32
CA LEU A 574 10.94 -125.63 -21.70
C LEU A 574 12.35 -125.95 -22.20
N ALA A 575 13.30 -125.03 -22.05
CA ALA A 575 14.69 -125.22 -22.47
C ALA A 575 15.34 -126.43 -21.77
N TYR A 576 15.05 -126.65 -20.48
CA TYR A 576 15.57 -127.79 -19.73
C TYR A 576 14.93 -129.12 -20.17
N ILE A 577 13.61 -129.15 -20.34
CA ILE A 577 12.88 -130.36 -20.76
C ILE A 577 13.23 -130.73 -22.21
N GLU A 578 13.36 -129.77 -23.12
CA GLU A 578 13.76 -130.02 -24.51
C GLU A 578 15.25 -130.41 -24.62
N GLY A 579 16.14 -129.77 -23.87
CA GLY A 579 17.57 -130.11 -23.86
C GLY A 579 17.85 -131.56 -23.44
N LEU A 580 17.00 -132.14 -22.57
CA LEU A 580 17.10 -133.53 -22.13
C LEU A 580 16.49 -134.55 -23.10
N ASN A 581 15.92 -134.12 -24.23
CA ASN A 581 15.23 -135.00 -25.17
C ASN A 581 16.13 -136.06 -25.81
N MET A 582 17.42 -135.76 -26.02
CA MET A 582 18.36 -136.72 -26.59
C MET A 582 18.80 -137.81 -25.59
N SER A 583 18.77 -137.51 -24.30
CA SER A 583 19.31 -138.37 -23.25
C SER A 583 18.22 -139.18 -22.54
N VAL A 584 16.99 -138.66 -22.48
CA VAL A 584 15.83 -139.29 -21.82
C VAL A 584 14.61 -139.18 -22.75
N PRO A 585 14.18 -140.27 -23.43
CA PRO A 585 13.06 -140.22 -24.38
C PRO A 585 11.69 -139.98 -23.71
N ASN A 586 11.52 -140.41 -22.46
CA ASN A 586 10.25 -140.35 -21.74
C ASN A 586 9.98 -138.95 -21.17
N VAL A 587 8.90 -138.30 -21.63
CA VAL A 587 8.49 -136.95 -21.21
C VAL A 587 8.22 -136.88 -19.70
N THR A 588 7.61 -137.92 -19.13
CA THR A 588 7.25 -137.94 -17.71
C THR A 588 8.48 -137.91 -16.80
N GLU A 589 9.53 -138.64 -17.17
CA GLU A 589 10.81 -138.67 -16.43
C GLU A 589 11.56 -137.33 -16.55
N ARG A 590 11.50 -136.65 -17.70
CA ARG A 590 12.10 -135.32 -17.87
C ARG A 590 11.48 -134.27 -16.93
N VAL A 591 10.17 -134.32 -16.72
CA VAL A 591 9.47 -133.43 -15.79
C VAL A 591 9.86 -133.72 -14.33
N GLU A 592 10.02 -135.00 -13.96
CA GLU A 592 10.46 -135.36 -12.61
C GLU A 592 11.89 -134.89 -12.31
N MET A 593 12.81 -135.01 -13.28
CA MET A 593 14.18 -134.49 -13.14
C MET A 593 14.21 -132.96 -12.98
N TYR A 594 13.38 -132.23 -13.74
CA TYR A 594 13.24 -130.78 -13.56
C TYR A 594 12.74 -130.42 -12.16
N ARG A 595 11.72 -131.14 -11.66
CA ARG A 595 11.23 -130.95 -10.28
C ARG A 595 12.34 -131.17 -9.27
N LEU A 596 13.10 -132.26 -9.38
CA LEU A 596 14.21 -132.55 -8.47
C LEU A 596 15.26 -131.43 -8.48
N GLN A 597 15.62 -130.91 -9.66
CA GLN A 597 16.55 -129.79 -9.79
C GLN A 597 16.01 -128.52 -9.10
N GLN A 598 14.74 -128.19 -9.28
CA GLN A 598 14.13 -127.03 -8.62
C GLN A 598 14.13 -127.18 -7.10
N THR A 599 13.84 -128.38 -6.58
CA THR A 599 13.90 -128.65 -5.13
C THR A 599 15.32 -128.48 -4.57
N LEU A 600 16.34 -128.93 -5.31
CA LEU A 600 17.74 -128.75 -4.92
C LEU A 600 18.18 -127.29 -4.99
N LYS A 601 17.75 -126.55 -6.03
CA LYS A 601 18.05 -125.13 -6.20
C LYS A 601 17.38 -124.28 -5.11
N ALA A 602 16.12 -124.60 -4.77
CA ALA A 602 15.42 -124.00 -3.64
C ALA A 602 16.17 -124.26 -2.32
N ARG A 603 16.53 -125.52 -2.03
CA ARG A 603 17.37 -125.84 -0.85
C ARG A 603 18.67 -125.06 -0.82
N ASN A 604 19.36 -124.93 -1.95
CA ASN A 604 20.64 -124.23 -2.02
C ASN A 604 20.47 -122.71 -1.81
N ASN A 605 19.40 -122.12 -2.37
CA ASN A 605 19.04 -120.72 -2.15
C ASN A 605 18.58 -120.46 -0.70
N ASP A 606 17.82 -121.38 -0.09
CA ASP A 606 17.41 -121.28 1.30
C ASP A 606 18.64 -121.36 2.23
N THR A 607 19.55 -122.29 1.95
CA THR A 607 20.82 -122.44 2.69
C THR A 607 21.70 -121.20 2.52
N HIS A 608 21.76 -120.64 1.31
CA HIS A 608 22.51 -119.42 1.03
C HIS A 608 21.89 -118.19 1.72
N SER A 609 20.57 -118.05 1.71
CA SER A 609 19.83 -116.94 2.34
C SER A 609 19.94 -116.97 3.86
N LEU A 610 19.92 -118.17 4.46
CA LEU A 610 20.20 -118.39 5.89
C LEU A 610 21.67 -118.09 6.24
N SER A 611 22.62 -118.30 5.31
CA SER A 611 24.05 -118.03 5.53
C SER A 611 24.45 -116.54 5.41
N GLN A 612 23.63 -115.71 4.76
CA GLN A 612 23.95 -114.29 4.47
C GLN A 612 23.06 -113.26 5.20
N GLY A 613 22.05 -113.70 5.97
CA GLY A 613 21.14 -112.80 6.68
C GLY A 613 21.80 -112.01 7.81
N LYS A 614 22.22 -110.76 7.53
CA LYS A 614 22.46 -109.75 8.57
C LYS A 614 21.12 -109.27 9.11
N ALA A 615 20.81 -109.57 10.37
CA ALA A 615 19.68 -108.97 11.06
C ALA A 615 19.88 -107.45 11.14
N GLN A 616 19.04 -106.69 10.44
CA GLN A 616 18.92 -105.24 10.58
C GLN A 616 17.73 -104.95 11.49
N ILE A 617 17.98 -104.23 12.58
CA ILE A 617 16.95 -103.76 13.52
C ILE A 617 16.39 -102.45 12.97
N PHE A 618 15.08 -102.37 12.83
CA PHE A 618 14.36 -101.11 12.58
C PHE A 618 14.11 -100.43 13.93
N MET A 619 14.60 -99.19 14.09
CA MET A 619 14.33 -98.31 15.23
C MET A 619 13.46 -97.14 14.80
N THR A 620 12.52 -96.74 15.65
CA THR A 620 11.59 -95.63 15.43
C THR A 620 12.15 -94.30 15.98
N PRO A 621 11.69 -93.14 15.49
CA PRO A 621 12.23 -91.82 15.85
C PRO A 621 12.11 -91.42 17.34
N GLU A 622 11.41 -92.20 18.17
CA GLU A 622 11.23 -91.91 19.60
C GLU A 622 12.50 -92.15 20.43
N ASP A 623 13.46 -92.94 19.92
CA ASP A 623 14.71 -93.25 20.63
C ASP A 623 15.84 -92.23 20.37
N PHE A 624 15.56 -91.13 19.66
CA PHE A 624 16.53 -90.03 19.47
C PHE A 624 16.13 -88.79 20.27
N ASN A 625 16.66 -88.67 21.50
CA ASN A 625 16.62 -87.41 22.23
C ASN A 625 17.79 -86.50 21.81
N LEU A 626 17.79 -86.05 20.54
CA LEU A 626 18.60 -84.91 20.12
C LEU A 626 17.81 -83.64 20.43
N LYS A 627 18.08 -83.04 21.59
CA LYS A 627 17.75 -81.65 21.82
C LYS A 627 18.62 -80.80 20.90
N LEU A 628 18.10 -80.48 19.72
CA LEU A 628 18.55 -79.28 19.00
C LEU A 628 18.26 -78.11 19.93
N GLY A 629 19.33 -77.53 20.48
CA GLY A 629 19.25 -76.29 21.23
C GLY A 629 18.50 -75.28 20.38
N SER A 630 17.46 -74.69 20.96
CA SER A 630 16.85 -73.46 20.49
C SER A 630 17.93 -72.51 19.98
N GLU A 631 17.78 -72.03 18.74
CA GLU A 631 18.65 -71.05 18.11
C GLU A 631 19.04 -69.95 19.10
N VAL A 632 20.27 -70.01 19.58
CA VAL A 632 20.92 -68.85 20.17
C VAL A 632 21.20 -67.94 18.97
N PRO A 633 20.67 -66.71 18.93
CA PRO A 633 20.95 -65.84 17.80
C PRO A 633 22.44 -65.56 17.75
N ASN A 634 23.09 -65.92 16.64
CA ASN A 634 24.49 -65.58 16.39
C ASN A 634 24.64 -64.05 16.50
N GLU A 635 25.47 -63.55 17.41
CA GLU A 635 25.70 -62.11 17.58
C GLU A 635 26.14 -61.46 16.27
N GLU A 636 26.86 -62.19 15.41
CA GLU A 636 27.27 -61.73 14.10
C GLU A 636 26.09 -61.50 13.14
N ALA A 637 25.07 -62.36 13.18
CA ALA A 637 23.87 -62.22 12.35
C ALA A 637 22.98 -61.05 12.83
N ASN A 638 22.84 -60.87 14.14
CA ASN A 638 22.15 -59.72 14.72
C ASN A 638 22.89 -58.41 14.40
N LEU A 639 24.22 -58.43 14.45
CA LEU A 639 25.07 -57.29 14.09
C LEU A 639 24.92 -56.94 12.60
N ALA A 640 25.03 -57.94 11.72
CA ALA A 640 24.92 -57.75 10.28
C ALA A 640 23.53 -57.24 9.85
N MET A 641 22.46 -57.72 10.49
CA MET A 641 21.09 -57.25 10.24
C MET A 641 20.94 -55.77 10.60
N SER A 642 21.45 -55.35 11.76
CA SER A 642 21.38 -53.96 12.22
C SER A 642 22.25 -53.01 11.38
N ILE A 643 23.45 -53.45 10.98
CA ILE A 643 24.31 -52.71 10.02
C ILE A 643 23.58 -52.55 8.67
N SER A 644 22.95 -53.60 8.17
CA SER A 644 22.25 -53.59 6.90
C SER A 644 21.04 -52.65 6.92
N ALA A 645 20.26 -52.64 8.01
CA ALA A 645 19.14 -51.72 8.20
C ALA A 645 19.60 -50.25 8.20
N GLY A 646 20.66 -49.92 8.95
CA GLY A 646 21.23 -48.57 8.99
C GLY A 646 21.78 -48.10 7.64
N LEU A 647 22.53 -48.96 6.93
CA LEU A 647 23.06 -48.65 5.61
C LEU A 647 21.96 -48.48 4.56
N ALA A 648 20.94 -49.35 4.56
CA ALA A 648 19.83 -49.26 3.63
C ALA A 648 19.01 -47.98 3.85
N GLY A 649 18.77 -47.61 5.11
CA GLY A 649 18.11 -46.35 5.47
C GLY A 649 18.86 -45.14 4.92
N TYR A 650 20.17 -45.04 5.18
CA TYR A 650 20.98 -43.93 4.68
C TYR A 650 21.08 -43.92 3.15
N ALA A 651 21.32 -45.05 2.50
CA ALA A 651 21.42 -45.12 1.05
C ALA A 651 20.12 -44.63 0.37
N THR A 652 18.98 -45.06 0.89
CA THR A 652 17.66 -44.66 0.37
C THR A 652 17.40 -43.17 0.58
N SER A 653 17.68 -42.66 1.79
CA SER A 653 17.45 -41.25 2.11
C SER A 653 18.40 -40.31 1.36
N ILE A 654 19.69 -40.67 1.19
CA ILE A 654 20.65 -39.91 0.38
C ILE A 654 20.20 -39.86 -1.08
N LEU A 655 19.74 -41.00 -1.64
CA LEU A 655 19.23 -41.05 -3.00
C LEU A 655 18.02 -40.12 -3.20
N LEU A 656 17.07 -40.11 -2.25
CA LEU A 656 15.92 -39.21 -2.27
C LEU A 656 16.33 -37.74 -2.15
N VAL A 657 17.32 -37.40 -1.33
CA VAL A 657 17.87 -36.04 -1.25
C VAL A 657 18.48 -35.62 -2.58
N LEU A 658 19.28 -36.49 -3.23
CA LEU A 658 19.89 -36.19 -4.53
C LEU A 658 18.84 -36.01 -5.64
N ILE A 659 17.81 -36.86 -5.68
CA ILE A 659 16.70 -36.72 -6.63
C ILE A 659 15.91 -35.44 -6.34
N GLY A 660 15.60 -35.16 -5.07
CA GLY A 660 14.87 -33.97 -4.65
C GLY A 660 15.60 -32.66 -5.00
N LEU A 661 16.93 -32.65 -4.89
CA LEU A 661 17.78 -31.52 -5.31
C LEU A 661 17.84 -31.38 -6.83
N ALA A 662 17.88 -32.48 -7.58
CA ALA A 662 17.93 -32.47 -9.05
C ALA A 662 16.61 -32.00 -9.68
N VAL A 663 15.46 -32.29 -9.04
CA VAL A 663 14.13 -31.91 -9.53
C VAL A 663 13.81 -30.43 -9.26
N GLY A 664 14.37 -29.83 -8.20
CA GLY A 664 14.06 -28.45 -7.80
C GLY A 664 12.64 -28.27 -7.24
N PRO A 665 12.24 -27.04 -6.85
CA PRO A 665 10.90 -26.75 -6.35
C PRO A 665 9.89 -26.74 -7.51
N GLY A 666 8.93 -27.68 -7.48
CA GLY A 666 7.80 -27.75 -8.45
C GLY A 666 6.60 -26.87 -8.05
N GLU A 667 5.44 -27.10 -8.69
CA GLU A 667 4.18 -26.38 -8.37
C GLU A 667 3.65 -26.70 -6.96
N ASP A 668 3.91 -27.90 -6.45
CA ASP A 668 3.57 -28.32 -5.07
C ASP A 668 4.70 -27.95 -4.10
N GLN A 669 4.82 -26.66 -3.77
CA GLN A 669 5.87 -26.17 -2.88
C GLN A 669 5.55 -26.46 -1.41
N VAL A 670 6.48 -27.14 -0.72
CA VAL A 670 6.43 -27.30 0.74
C VAL A 670 7.64 -26.60 1.34
N SER A 671 7.38 -25.80 2.37
CA SER A 671 8.40 -24.93 2.96
C SER A 671 9.21 -25.70 4.02
N LEU A 672 10.50 -25.92 3.81
CA LEU A 672 11.36 -26.56 4.80
C LEU A 672 12.07 -25.50 5.66
N ASN A 673 11.92 -25.61 6.97
CA ASN A 673 12.57 -24.70 7.91
C ASN A 673 14.04 -25.13 8.12
N TYR A 674 14.97 -24.24 7.73
CA TYR A 674 16.41 -24.49 7.83
C TYR A 674 16.88 -24.73 9.28
N GLN A 675 16.25 -24.10 10.28
CA GLN A 675 16.66 -24.28 11.68
C GLN A 675 16.49 -25.72 12.18
N LEU A 676 15.51 -26.45 11.64
CA LEU A 676 15.19 -27.82 12.03
C LEU A 676 16.14 -28.87 11.41
N LEU A 677 17.03 -28.45 10.50
CA LEU A 677 18.04 -29.35 9.93
C LEU A 677 19.16 -29.67 10.93
N PRO A 678 19.67 -30.92 10.95
CA PRO A 678 20.90 -31.26 11.67
C PRO A 678 22.09 -30.39 11.25
N LEU A 679 23.00 -30.13 12.19
CA LEU A 679 24.13 -29.22 12.01
C LEU A 679 24.99 -29.56 10.78
N VAL A 680 25.31 -30.84 10.57
CA VAL A 680 26.11 -31.27 9.43
C VAL A 680 25.35 -31.16 8.11
N LEU A 681 24.04 -31.40 8.14
CA LEU A 681 23.19 -31.30 6.96
C LEU A 681 23.02 -29.83 6.53
N LYS A 682 23.01 -28.89 7.49
CA LYS A 682 23.09 -27.44 7.20
C LYS A 682 24.32 -27.10 6.38
N PHE A 683 25.51 -27.54 6.81
CA PHE A 683 26.76 -27.29 6.09
C PHE A 683 26.79 -27.94 4.70
N LEU A 684 26.30 -29.17 4.57
CA LEU A 684 26.30 -29.90 3.30
C LEU A 684 25.31 -29.33 2.28
N LEU A 685 24.11 -28.92 2.73
CA LEU A 685 23.07 -28.38 1.84
C LEU A 685 23.25 -26.90 1.53
N ARG A 686 23.92 -26.11 2.39
CA ARG A 686 24.17 -24.68 2.19
C ARG A 686 24.77 -24.33 0.81
N PRO A 687 25.83 -24.98 0.30
CA PRO A 687 26.37 -24.67 -1.02
C PRO A 687 25.49 -25.15 -2.18
N LEU A 688 24.57 -26.09 -1.94
CA LEU A 688 23.73 -26.71 -2.97
C LEU A 688 22.39 -25.99 -3.18
N LEU A 689 21.92 -25.22 -2.19
CA LEU A 689 20.65 -24.49 -2.25
C LEU A 689 20.74 -23.09 -2.88
N GLY A 690 21.95 -22.62 -3.24
CA GLY A 690 22.20 -21.32 -3.91
C GLY A 690 22.00 -20.08 -3.02
N GLU A 691 22.52 -18.92 -3.46
CA GLU A 691 22.09 -17.62 -2.92
C GLU A 691 20.64 -17.37 -3.39
N SER A 692 19.78 -16.89 -2.48
CA SER A 692 18.34 -16.74 -2.66
C SER A 692 17.95 -16.18 -4.05
N SER A 693 17.31 -17.00 -4.87
CA SER A 693 16.96 -16.67 -6.27
C SER A 693 15.73 -15.76 -6.42
N VAL A 694 15.41 -14.92 -5.44
CA VAL A 694 14.33 -13.93 -5.53
C VAL A 694 14.82 -12.61 -4.94
N THR A 695 14.99 -11.62 -5.82
CA THR A 695 15.70 -10.34 -5.60
C THR A 695 15.03 -9.35 -4.62
N GLU A 696 14.01 -9.77 -3.86
CA GLU A 696 13.32 -8.91 -2.87
C GLU A 696 13.10 -9.57 -1.50
N GLN A 697 13.57 -10.80 -1.27
CA GLN A 697 13.55 -11.39 0.08
C GLN A 697 14.88 -11.15 0.81
N PRO A 698 14.86 -10.71 2.08
CA PRO A 698 16.06 -10.51 2.87
C PRO A 698 16.81 -11.84 3.02
N ASP A 699 18.13 -11.75 2.99
CA ASP A 699 19.07 -12.87 3.07
C ASP A 699 18.64 -13.89 4.16
N PRO A 700 18.29 -15.14 3.78
CA PRO A 700 17.84 -16.17 4.71
C PRO A 700 18.91 -16.56 5.75
N PHE A 701 20.14 -16.06 5.59
CA PHE A 701 21.23 -16.24 6.55
C PHE A 701 21.32 -15.11 7.60
N ARG A 702 20.48 -14.07 7.52
CA ARG A 702 20.45 -12.95 8.48
C ARG A 702 19.30 -13.00 9.48
N ASP A 703 18.15 -13.60 9.14
CA ASP A 703 16.96 -13.63 9.99
C ASP A 703 16.45 -15.05 10.28
N PRO A 704 16.77 -15.65 11.46
CA PRO A 704 16.63 -17.08 11.68
C PRO A 704 15.19 -17.59 11.90
N VAL A 705 14.20 -16.71 12.11
CA VAL A 705 12.91 -17.10 12.71
C VAL A 705 11.79 -17.29 11.69
N GLU A 706 11.87 -16.69 10.49
CA GLU A 706 10.70 -16.57 9.60
C GLU A 706 10.88 -17.06 8.15
N LEU A 707 12.07 -17.54 7.71
CA LEU A 707 12.24 -18.00 6.33
C LEU A 707 12.32 -19.54 6.21
N ALA A 708 11.28 -20.11 5.60
CA ALA A 708 11.25 -21.48 5.13
C ALA A 708 11.52 -21.51 3.61
N PHE A 709 12.41 -22.39 3.15
CA PHE A 709 12.76 -22.46 1.73
C PHE A 709 11.82 -23.38 0.96
N PRO A 710 11.46 -23.05 -0.30
CA PRO A 710 10.62 -23.91 -1.11
C PRO A 710 11.39 -25.19 -1.49
N ALA A 711 10.88 -26.34 -1.05
CA ALA A 711 11.45 -27.65 -1.30
C ALA A 711 10.41 -28.57 -1.97
N SER A 712 10.89 -29.51 -2.79
CA SER A 712 10.03 -30.58 -3.31
C SER A 712 9.66 -31.56 -2.18
N PRO A 713 8.47 -32.18 -2.20
CA PRO A 713 8.09 -33.20 -1.22
C PRO A 713 9.09 -34.37 -1.13
N ILE A 714 9.77 -34.68 -2.24
CA ILE A 714 10.81 -35.72 -2.33
C ILE A 714 12.05 -35.33 -1.51
N LEU A 715 12.48 -34.07 -1.61
CA LEU A 715 13.60 -33.56 -0.82
C LEU A 715 13.29 -33.61 0.68
N ILE A 716 12.08 -33.22 1.08
CA ILE A 716 11.62 -33.29 2.47
C ILE A 716 11.60 -34.73 2.96
N GLY A 717 11.04 -35.66 2.17
CA GLY A 717 11.04 -37.08 2.49
C GLY A 717 12.45 -37.64 2.68
N GLY A 718 13.41 -37.24 1.84
CA GLY A 718 14.82 -37.62 1.98
C GLY A 718 15.47 -37.08 3.26
N VAL A 719 15.25 -35.80 3.59
CA VAL A 719 15.77 -35.17 4.82
C VAL A 719 15.17 -35.81 6.07
N VAL A 720 13.86 -36.03 6.10
CA VAL A 720 13.17 -36.70 7.23
C VAL A 720 13.67 -38.13 7.38
N GLY A 721 13.86 -38.85 6.26
CA GLY A 721 14.44 -40.20 6.27
C GLY A 721 15.85 -40.26 6.85
N LEU A 722 16.71 -39.29 6.54
CA LEU A 722 18.05 -39.17 7.15
C LEU A 722 17.95 -39.01 8.66
N VAL A 723 17.10 -38.08 9.14
CA VAL A 723 16.93 -37.81 10.57
C VAL A 723 16.41 -39.04 11.33
N ILE A 724 15.38 -39.71 10.80
CA ILE A 724 14.80 -40.90 11.43
C ILE A 724 15.82 -42.04 11.49
N THR A 725 16.56 -42.26 10.40
CA THR A 725 17.62 -43.29 10.35
C THR A 725 18.74 -42.99 11.36
N SER A 726 19.15 -41.72 11.50
CA SER A 726 20.14 -41.30 12.49
C SER A 726 19.64 -41.46 13.93
N LEU A 727 18.36 -41.18 14.20
CA LEU A 727 17.75 -41.40 15.52
C LEU A 727 17.71 -42.89 15.89
N ASN A 728 17.41 -43.78 14.92
CA ASN A 728 17.44 -45.23 15.12
C ASN A 728 18.86 -45.78 15.36
N LEU A 729 19.90 -45.06 14.95
CA LEU A 729 21.31 -45.42 15.18
C LEU A 729 21.89 -44.86 16.48
N LEU A 730 21.10 -44.12 17.27
CA LEU A 730 21.49 -43.75 18.63
C LEU A 730 21.53 -44.98 19.54
N ALA A 731 22.50 -45.01 20.45
CA ALA A 731 22.69 -46.11 21.40
C ALA A 731 21.65 -46.08 22.53
N LEU A 732 20.37 -46.25 22.19
CA LEU A 732 19.23 -46.09 23.09
C LEU A 732 18.27 -47.29 23.03
N GLY A 733 17.99 -47.91 24.18
CA GLY A 733 16.92 -48.91 24.32
C GLY A 733 17.01 -50.08 23.35
N ARG A 734 15.93 -50.31 22.58
CA ARG A 734 15.80 -51.39 21.57
C ARG A 734 16.15 -50.97 20.15
N LEU A 735 16.66 -49.76 19.95
CA LEU A 735 17.02 -49.26 18.63
C LEU A 735 18.27 -49.96 18.10
N ASP A 736 18.45 -49.95 16.79
CA ASP A 736 19.57 -50.56 16.08
C ASP A 736 20.93 -50.07 16.61
N GLY A 737 21.05 -48.78 16.95
CA GLY A 737 22.24 -48.20 17.57
C GLY A 737 22.65 -48.84 18.89
N ALA A 738 21.70 -49.36 19.68
CA ALA A 738 21.98 -50.06 20.94
C ALA A 738 22.50 -51.49 20.71
N VAL A 739 22.10 -52.15 19.62
CA VAL A 739 22.66 -53.44 19.19
C VAL A 739 24.11 -53.23 18.74
N LEU A 740 24.37 -52.20 17.92
CA LEU A 740 25.70 -51.84 17.44
C LEU A 740 26.66 -51.43 18.57
N ALA A 741 26.20 -50.60 19.52
CA ALA A 741 27.02 -50.15 20.64
C ALA A 741 27.42 -51.29 21.60
N ARG A 742 26.56 -52.30 21.79
CA ARG A 742 26.84 -53.49 22.59
C ARG A 742 27.90 -54.39 21.93
N ALA A 743 27.76 -54.65 20.64
CA ALA A 743 28.74 -55.44 19.88
C ALA A 743 30.13 -54.79 19.85
N LEU A 744 30.19 -53.45 19.91
CA LEU A 744 31.42 -52.67 19.99
C LEU A 744 31.95 -52.47 21.42
N ARG A 745 31.27 -53.00 22.45
CA ARG A 745 31.58 -52.82 23.88
C ARG A 745 31.74 -51.34 24.28
N LEU A 746 30.99 -50.44 23.63
CA LEU A 746 31.00 -49.01 23.94
C LEU A 746 30.23 -48.76 25.24
N ASN A 747 30.82 -47.96 26.14
CA ASN A 747 30.16 -47.62 27.40
C ASN A 747 29.11 -46.51 27.16
N VAL A 748 27.87 -46.93 26.90
CA VAL A 748 26.72 -46.09 26.51
C VAL A 748 26.39 -45.00 27.53
N SER A 749 26.82 -45.17 28.79
CA SER A 749 26.66 -44.17 29.86
C SER A 749 27.36 -42.83 29.56
N ILE A 750 28.47 -42.85 28.82
CA ILE A 750 29.25 -41.64 28.50
C ILE A 750 28.52 -40.74 27.49
N ILE A 751 27.77 -41.35 26.56
CA ILE A 751 27.00 -40.62 25.52
C ILE A 751 25.78 -39.95 26.15
N GLY A 752 25.09 -40.65 27.06
CA GLY A 752 23.99 -40.07 27.84
C GLY A 752 24.43 -38.89 28.71
N VAL A 753 25.61 -38.99 29.35
CA VAL A 753 26.20 -37.91 30.16
C VAL A 753 26.65 -36.72 29.30
N ALA A 754 27.23 -36.96 28.12
CA ALA A 754 27.61 -35.89 27.18
C ALA A 754 26.39 -35.11 26.66
N LEU A 755 25.28 -35.80 26.36
CA LEU A 755 24.01 -35.17 25.98
C LEU A 755 23.38 -34.38 27.15
N LEU A 756 23.50 -34.88 28.37
CA LEU A 756 23.01 -34.21 29.58
C LEU A 756 23.82 -32.92 29.88
N LEU A 757 25.14 -32.95 29.68
CA LEU A 757 26.00 -31.77 29.75
C LEU A 757 25.65 -30.74 28.66
N SER A 758 25.30 -31.18 27.44
CA SER A 758 24.87 -30.28 26.36
C SER A 758 23.48 -29.68 26.58
N GLY A 759 22.61 -30.32 27.38
CA GLY A 759 21.31 -29.80 27.78
C GLY A 759 21.36 -28.67 28.82
N SER A 760 22.53 -28.38 29.39
CA SER A 760 22.72 -27.27 30.35
C SER A 760 22.85 -25.89 29.70
N LEU A 761 22.95 -25.83 28.36
CA LEU A 761 22.93 -24.57 27.61
C LEU A 761 21.49 -24.04 27.53
N SER A 762 21.29 -22.81 28.01
CA SER A 762 19.99 -22.14 28.20
C SER A 762 19.27 -21.79 26.90
N SER A 763 18.85 -22.80 26.13
CA SER A 763 17.94 -22.66 25.00
C SER A 763 16.75 -23.62 25.14
N PRO A 764 15.59 -23.33 24.54
CA PRO A 764 14.44 -24.24 24.50
C PRO A 764 14.81 -25.63 23.97
N THR A 765 15.78 -25.71 23.04
CA THR A 765 16.31 -26.96 22.50
C THR A 765 17.15 -27.72 23.54
N GLY A 766 17.90 -27.02 24.39
CA GLY A 766 18.69 -27.61 25.48
C GLY A 766 17.83 -28.38 26.49
N PHE A 767 16.63 -27.89 26.78
CA PHE A 767 15.68 -28.57 27.68
C PHE A 767 15.16 -29.89 27.07
N MET A 768 14.95 -29.93 25.76
CA MET A 768 14.61 -31.16 25.04
C MET A 768 15.76 -32.19 25.09
N TYR A 769 17.02 -31.77 24.97
CA TYR A 769 18.18 -32.67 25.18
C TYR A 769 18.29 -33.16 26.61
N GLY A 770 18.05 -32.31 27.60
CA GLY A 770 17.99 -32.71 28.99
C GLY A 770 16.90 -33.74 29.25
N ALA A 771 15.69 -33.53 28.73
CA ALA A 771 14.57 -34.46 28.85
C ALA A 771 14.83 -35.79 28.10
N PHE A 772 15.39 -35.73 26.89
CA PHE A 772 15.73 -36.91 26.09
C PHE A 772 16.90 -37.70 26.71
N ALA A 773 17.91 -37.03 27.26
CA ALA A 773 19.01 -37.64 28.02
C ALA A 773 18.52 -38.27 29.33
N PHE A 774 17.59 -37.61 30.03
CA PHE A 774 16.94 -38.16 31.22
C PHE A 774 16.14 -39.43 30.89
N TYR A 775 15.39 -39.41 29.78
CA TYR A 775 14.65 -40.57 29.27
C TYR A 775 15.58 -41.71 28.82
N ALA A 776 16.69 -41.37 28.15
CA ALA A 776 17.74 -42.29 27.73
C ALA A 776 18.40 -43.02 28.92
N ILE A 777 18.68 -42.31 30.01
CA ILE A 777 19.25 -42.89 31.23
C ILE A 777 18.22 -43.74 31.98
N LEU A 778 16.95 -43.30 32.05
CA LEU A 778 15.88 -44.05 32.71
C LEU A 778 15.55 -45.38 32.02
N LEU A 779 15.61 -45.42 30.69
CA LEU A 779 15.30 -46.63 29.90
C LEU A 779 16.51 -47.56 29.66
N GLN A 780 17.68 -47.26 30.23
CA GLN A 780 18.83 -48.19 30.18
C GLN A 780 18.55 -49.53 30.89
N GLY A 781 17.57 -49.59 31.81
CA GLY A 781 17.26 -50.78 32.61
C GLY A 781 16.41 -51.88 31.94
N GLY A 782 16.04 -51.74 30.66
CA GLY A 782 15.09 -52.62 29.97
C GLY A 782 15.68 -53.86 29.28
N TYR A 783 16.14 -54.85 30.07
CA TYR A 783 16.32 -56.29 29.78
C TYR A 783 17.56 -56.86 29.01
N ASN A 784 18.05 -57.96 29.62
CA ASN A 784 18.87 -59.11 29.19
C ASN A 784 20.13 -58.90 28.33
N SER A 785 21.29 -58.94 29.00
CA SER A 785 22.56 -59.35 28.38
C SER A 785 22.42 -60.79 27.83
N PRO A 786 22.87 -61.08 26.60
CA PRO A 786 23.03 -62.47 26.17
C PRO A 786 24.05 -63.18 27.06
N ALA A 787 23.99 -64.51 27.11
CA ALA A 787 24.93 -65.33 27.90
C ALA A 787 26.38 -64.99 27.50
N ARG A 788 27.28 -64.93 28.48
CA ARG A 788 28.71 -64.57 28.32
C ARG A 788 29.50 -65.46 27.33
N ASP A 789 28.89 -66.53 26.83
CA ASP A 789 29.53 -67.56 26.00
C ASP A 789 29.00 -67.55 24.55
N ALA A 790 28.97 -66.38 23.90
CA ALA A 790 28.75 -66.27 22.45
C ALA A 790 30.06 -66.59 21.70
N VAL A 791 30.03 -67.58 20.80
CA VAL A 791 31.21 -68.31 20.30
C VAL A 791 31.90 -67.67 19.08
N SER A 792 31.41 -66.55 18.53
CA SER A 792 32.04 -65.89 17.37
C SER A 792 32.26 -64.39 17.61
N GLU A 793 33.52 -63.95 17.67
CA GLU A 793 33.83 -62.53 17.65
C GLU A 793 33.55 -61.95 16.25
N PRO A 794 32.92 -60.76 16.14
CA PRO A 794 32.61 -60.18 14.85
C PRO A 794 33.89 -59.75 14.11
N ASP A 795 33.88 -59.92 12.79
CA ASP A 795 34.95 -59.52 11.88
C ASP A 795 35.30 -58.03 12.02
N ALA A 796 36.57 -57.68 11.78
CA ALA A 796 37.08 -56.32 11.88
C ALA A 796 36.35 -55.37 10.92
N ALA A 797 35.94 -55.85 9.75
CA ALA A 797 35.18 -55.07 8.77
C ALA A 797 33.77 -54.70 9.28
N LEU A 798 33.06 -55.66 9.89
CA LEU A 798 31.74 -55.44 10.50
C LEU A 798 31.83 -54.48 11.69
N LYS A 799 32.86 -54.61 12.53
CA LYS A 799 33.12 -53.67 13.64
C LYS A 799 33.41 -52.26 13.14
N PHE A 800 34.18 -52.12 12.05
CA PHE A 800 34.46 -50.81 11.44
C PHE A 800 33.18 -50.16 10.91
N LEU A 801 32.36 -50.90 10.16
CA LEU A 801 31.08 -50.41 9.63
C LEU A 801 30.09 -50.04 10.75
N ALA A 802 29.98 -50.87 11.79
CA ALA A 802 29.17 -50.55 12.96
C ALA A 802 29.64 -49.25 13.65
N THR A 803 30.96 -49.06 13.79
CA THR A 803 31.52 -47.86 14.41
C THR A 803 31.24 -46.62 13.57
N ALA A 804 31.41 -46.72 12.24
CA ALA A 804 31.12 -45.64 11.31
C ALA A 804 29.63 -45.26 11.31
N LEU A 805 28.72 -46.25 11.36
CA LEU A 805 27.27 -46.02 11.44
C LEU A 805 26.88 -45.32 12.74
N VAL A 806 27.36 -45.79 13.90
CA VAL A 806 27.06 -45.17 15.20
C VAL A 806 27.62 -43.74 15.24
N ALA A 807 28.85 -43.52 14.75
CA ALA A 807 29.43 -42.18 14.66
C ALA A 807 28.61 -41.26 13.75
N SER A 808 28.18 -41.74 12.57
CA SER A 808 27.34 -40.97 11.64
C SER A 808 25.97 -40.64 12.23
N GLY A 809 25.34 -41.59 12.95
CA GLY A 809 24.07 -41.39 13.64
C GLY A 809 24.16 -40.33 14.73
N ILE A 810 25.24 -40.34 15.52
CA ILE A 810 25.50 -39.30 16.52
C ILE A 810 25.65 -37.94 15.83
N VAL A 811 26.51 -37.84 14.82
CA VAL A 811 26.81 -36.57 14.13
C VAL A 811 25.58 -35.97 13.44
N LEU A 812 24.75 -36.80 12.80
CA LEU A 812 23.53 -36.37 12.11
C LEU A 812 22.31 -36.18 13.01
N SER A 813 22.40 -36.56 14.29
CA SER A 813 21.36 -36.31 15.30
C SER A 813 21.52 -34.96 16.03
N ILE A 814 22.66 -34.28 15.83
CA ILE A 814 22.93 -32.97 16.46
C ILE A 814 22.11 -31.91 15.71
N PRO A 815 21.19 -31.19 16.38
CA PRO A 815 20.38 -30.17 15.75
C PRO A 815 21.25 -28.97 15.39
N GLY A 816 20.89 -28.26 14.33
CA GLY A 816 21.65 -27.09 13.93
C GLY A 816 21.43 -25.84 14.80
N SER A 817 20.65 -25.89 15.89
CA SER A 817 20.41 -24.73 16.77
C SER A 817 21.52 -24.48 17.81
N LEU A 818 22.48 -25.41 17.95
CA LEU A 818 23.59 -25.32 18.91
C LEU A 818 24.67 -24.29 18.51
N LEU A 819 24.71 -23.87 17.24
CA LEU A 819 25.64 -22.85 16.73
C LEU A 819 24.85 -21.86 15.85
N PRO A 820 24.15 -20.87 16.44
CA PRO A 820 23.30 -19.94 15.70
C PRO A 820 24.07 -18.92 14.83
N GLY A 821 25.40 -19.02 14.71
CA GLY A 821 26.25 -18.01 14.07
C GLY A 821 27.35 -18.55 13.15
N LEU A 822 27.19 -19.74 12.57
CA LEU A 822 28.11 -20.31 11.57
C LEU A 822 27.40 -20.58 10.24
#